data_AF-A0A3L8GCX3-F1
#
_entry.id   AF-A0A3L8GCX3-F1
#
_cell.length_a   1.000
_cell.length_b   1.000
_cell.length_c   1.000
_cell.angle_alpha   90.00
_cell.angle_beta   90.00
_cell.angle_gamma   90.00
#
_symmetry.space_group_name_H-M   'P 1'
#
loop_
_entity.id
_entity.type
_entity.pdbx_description
1 polymer ?
#
loop_
_entity_poly.entity_id
_entity_poly.type
_entity_poly.pdbx_seq_one_letter_code
_entity_poly.pdbx_strand_id
1 'polypeptide(L)'
;PGTNTPPEETPPTPPVTVTPPGENPTVTKLINKTEKHLDVDNEKDYTYNIKAVLPNNITRYTSFVIVDDIDSDLVVQGQPVIEGSAKDFFDVKVDGQKVTATMKDFVKAGALAGKEVELVITAQIKAGVTRQNIPNTTKVVYNRNFVSGTPGTDGTTPPPGTNTPPEETPSTPPVTVTPPGETPTVSKKINDTESHLDIDTEKDYTYNIKSTLPVDIAKYKAFTIVDTLDKDLAIQGTPVIKGSAKDFFDVNVDGQKVTATMKDFAKAGALAGKEVELVITAQIREGVTRQNIPNTAKVTYQNKSHVDGTPDTETPSTPPVTVTPPTPNTPPLEKKVNGADKANLAERQEVFTYTLDTTMPTGAFAFDISDTLENVLTVDGAVKATLAGKTVPAEQITVKDQKVTITFTKDQVKSYAGKAIHVTFAAKVKDGADLTPYMVNGPTSIPNTANYIINNDPNMTKDSNTVPVLPPTPTEPGIDKKINKTLEHLDIERNTSYMYNVNAALPNDISTYKNFVITDNLEDVLTINGEVVVLVDGYQLPESTFVKSVDGNKVTVTVKDFAALKGYKQIQVYIPANIKTDADLRKYADSKVPNTAHLAFTNSNGIDGSKDTVPVTVTPPGETPPTPVNPPTPGKPVKTVSGVDGDNPTYSLRLGLASDAFRFDIKSVVPQDMTKEKRQNITSITIKDRLDNNLKVTSVALKITGQADAISNFIDEDYQEAKKALDEAKAKLEEITKATGTASQEQVTQAKAKVASLETQVKAVQSKLAELKVPDDTAPTTDSTAPSGSDGGKVLIDKSAEIAAQEKELAALTGQLNEAKQALEAASKALNEAKTPAEIKVEADNQQKVIAKAQEAFDKAKEKKDKVDAKTALLAKVTENGELTKEALTALGGKVTISADGQTVTVDISDEATMEALKGYTVSAIIYAKIKDVTALKDVHFKDGILNTAEVQFNHDPSQDMTKKTNTVKVTPPKPEGPKPQTPPTGKTPPKHPTPKTPGKPVLPRTGDTTSLIGAAIGTLLLGLGFVELKRKES
;
A
#
# COMPACT_ATOMS: atom_id res chain seq x y z
N PRO A 1 -99.02 -16.83 57.00
CA PRO A 1 -98.68 -16.06 58.21
C PRO A 1 -97.92 -14.76 57.85
N GLY A 2 -98.51 -13.57 57.82
CA GLY A 2 -99.84 -13.17 58.28
C GLY A 2 -99.75 -12.04 59.32
N THR A 3 -99.78 -10.80 58.84
CA THR A 3 -99.98 -9.56 59.63
C THR A 3 -100.69 -8.52 58.74
N ASN A 4 -101.54 -7.67 59.34
CA ASN A 4 -102.58 -6.89 58.65
C ASN A 4 -102.33 -5.37 58.64
N THR A 5 -102.99 -4.67 57.69
CA THR A 5 -103.55 -3.29 57.76
C THR A 5 -102.60 -2.10 57.89
N PRO A 6 -103.03 -0.84 57.55
CA PRO A 6 -104.36 -0.38 57.07
C PRO A 6 -104.34 0.32 55.67
N PRO A 7 -105.50 0.72 55.10
CA PRO A 7 -105.55 1.56 53.90
C PRO A 7 -105.32 3.05 54.26
N GLU A 8 -104.59 3.77 53.41
CA GLU A 8 -104.29 5.20 53.59
C GLU A 8 -105.26 6.08 52.80
N GLU A 9 -105.71 7.18 53.42
CA GLU A 9 -106.73 8.08 52.89
C GLU A 9 -106.20 8.96 51.75
N THR A 10 -107.01 9.23 50.74
CA THR A 10 -106.70 10.26 49.73
C THR A 10 -106.78 11.66 50.36
N PRO A 11 -105.69 12.46 50.38
CA PRO A 11 -105.75 13.83 50.91
C PRO A 11 -106.60 14.74 50.00
N PRO A 12 -107.24 15.79 50.55
CA PRO A 12 -108.05 16.72 49.78
C PRO A 12 -107.18 17.54 48.81
N THR A 13 -107.64 17.68 47.56
CA THR A 13 -106.98 18.51 46.55
C THR A 13 -107.00 19.99 46.99
N PRO A 14 -105.86 20.69 47.05
CA PRO A 14 -105.85 22.12 47.34
C PRO A 14 -106.52 22.91 46.22
N PRO A 15 -107.10 24.09 46.51
CA PRO A 15 -107.75 24.91 45.50
C PRO A 15 -106.76 25.39 44.44
N VAL A 16 -107.03 25.08 43.18
CA VAL A 16 -106.21 25.55 42.05
C VAL A 16 -106.56 27.00 41.74
N THR A 17 -105.71 27.92 42.16
CA THR A 17 -105.77 29.31 41.71
C THR A 17 -105.38 29.36 40.23
N VAL A 18 -106.35 29.50 39.33
CA VAL A 18 -106.09 29.57 37.89
C VAL A 18 -105.54 30.96 37.53
N THR A 19 -104.21 31.07 37.45
CA THR A 19 -103.54 32.26 36.95
C THR A 19 -103.83 32.45 35.46
N PRO A 20 -104.11 33.68 34.96
CA PRO A 20 -104.35 33.92 33.55
C PRO A 20 -103.18 33.50 32.64
N PRO A 21 -103.44 33.00 31.42
CA PRO A 21 -102.39 32.63 30.47
C PRO A 21 -101.42 33.78 30.16
N GLY A 22 -100.12 33.51 30.27
CA GLY A 22 -99.06 34.49 30.00
C GLY A 22 -98.68 35.40 31.18
N GLU A 23 -99.15 35.13 32.40
CA GLU A 23 -98.71 35.85 33.61
C GLU A 23 -97.50 35.23 34.32
N ASN A 24 -97.13 33.99 34.03
CA ASN A 24 -95.93 33.33 34.55
C ASN A 24 -94.91 33.13 33.40
N PRO A 25 -93.59 33.21 33.66
CA PRO A 25 -92.60 32.99 32.62
C PRO A 25 -92.52 31.52 32.23
N THR A 26 -92.16 31.28 30.97
CA THR A 26 -91.81 29.95 30.46
C THR A 26 -90.43 30.00 29.85
N VAL A 27 -89.67 28.91 29.95
CA VAL A 27 -88.32 28.78 29.40
C VAL A 27 -88.16 27.47 28.64
N THR A 28 -87.42 27.51 27.54
CA THR A 28 -87.02 26.35 26.75
C THR A 28 -85.53 26.44 26.43
N LYS A 29 -84.91 25.29 26.15
CA LYS A 29 -83.48 25.16 25.87
C LYS A 29 -83.28 24.19 24.73
N LEU A 30 -82.45 24.57 23.77
CA LEU A 30 -81.99 23.74 22.64
C LEU A 30 -80.49 23.93 22.45
N ILE A 31 -79.85 22.97 21.79
CA ILE A 31 -78.47 23.06 21.31
C ILE A 31 -78.54 23.50 19.83
N ASN A 32 -77.66 24.42 19.42
CA ASN A 32 -77.56 24.92 18.03
C ASN A 32 -78.93 25.29 17.43
N LYS A 33 -79.75 25.98 18.21
CA LYS A 33 -81.13 26.43 17.94
C LYS A 33 -82.20 25.34 17.70
N THR A 34 -81.85 24.06 17.50
CA THR A 34 -82.80 23.02 17.05
C THR A 34 -82.70 21.68 17.77
N GLU A 35 -81.56 21.35 18.37
CA GLU A 35 -81.24 20.00 18.84
C GLU A 35 -81.52 19.81 20.34
N LYS A 36 -81.88 18.59 20.73
CA LYS A 36 -81.96 18.16 22.14
C LYS A 36 -80.77 17.30 22.57
N HIS A 37 -80.01 16.81 21.59
CA HIS A 37 -78.82 15.99 21.77
C HIS A 37 -77.84 16.31 20.64
N LEU A 38 -76.56 16.49 20.97
CA LEU A 38 -75.49 16.71 20.01
C LEU A 38 -74.31 15.77 20.36
N ASP A 39 -73.91 14.92 19.41
CA ASP A 39 -72.60 14.26 19.41
C ASP A 39 -71.56 15.27 18.87
N VAL A 40 -70.56 15.63 19.66
CA VAL A 40 -69.58 16.70 19.33
C VAL A 40 -68.22 16.41 19.96
N ASP A 41 -67.12 16.61 19.23
CA ASP A 41 -65.78 16.39 19.77
C ASP A 41 -65.46 17.36 20.93
N ASN A 42 -64.55 16.96 21.80
CA ASN A 42 -63.99 17.85 22.82
C ASN A 42 -63.40 19.12 22.17
N GLU A 43 -63.49 20.24 22.88
CA GLU A 43 -62.96 21.55 22.44
C GLU A 43 -63.59 22.12 21.15
N LYS A 44 -64.67 21.52 20.62
CA LYS A 44 -65.48 22.11 19.54
C LYS A 44 -66.59 23.00 20.10
N ASP A 45 -66.68 24.22 19.57
CA ASP A 45 -67.74 25.17 19.92
C ASP A 45 -69.11 24.67 19.45
N TYR A 46 -70.07 24.72 20.37
CA TYR A 46 -71.50 24.62 20.09
C TYR A 46 -72.23 25.67 20.94
N THR A 47 -73.53 25.85 20.72
CA THR A 47 -74.33 26.86 21.44
C THR A 47 -75.49 26.25 22.20
N TYR A 48 -75.73 26.70 23.42
CA TYR A 48 -77.02 26.55 24.10
C TYR A 48 -77.86 27.80 23.81
N ASN A 49 -79.04 27.59 23.22
CA ASN A 49 -80.03 28.60 22.91
C ASN A 49 -81.19 28.49 23.89
N ILE A 50 -81.28 29.46 24.78
CA ILE A 50 -82.23 29.51 25.89
C ILE A 50 -83.26 30.57 25.57
N LYS A 51 -84.50 30.15 25.36
CA LYS A 51 -85.62 31.02 24.98
C LYS A 51 -86.58 31.15 26.15
N ALA A 52 -86.67 32.35 26.72
CA ALA A 52 -87.59 32.68 27.81
C ALA A 52 -88.68 33.65 27.32
N VAL A 53 -89.94 33.33 27.57
CA VAL A 53 -91.07 34.22 27.26
C VAL A 53 -91.30 35.15 28.45
N LEU A 54 -91.21 36.46 28.20
CA LEU A 54 -91.48 37.48 29.21
C LEU A 54 -93.00 37.57 29.47
N PRO A 55 -93.44 37.51 30.75
CA PRO A 55 -94.84 37.65 31.10
C PRO A 55 -95.48 38.95 30.59
N ASN A 56 -96.77 38.89 30.27
CA ASN A 56 -97.56 40.05 29.84
C ASN A 56 -97.61 41.17 30.89
N ASN A 57 -97.38 40.81 32.16
CA ASN A 57 -97.35 41.69 33.32
C ASN A 57 -95.91 41.94 33.84
N ILE A 58 -94.87 41.86 32.99
CA ILE A 58 -93.45 42.03 33.36
C ILE A 58 -93.14 43.32 34.14
N THR A 59 -93.91 44.39 33.96
CA THR A 59 -93.79 45.65 34.74
C THR A 59 -94.13 45.50 36.23
N ARG A 60 -94.76 44.40 36.65
CA ARG A 60 -95.00 44.03 38.06
C ARG A 60 -93.87 43.21 38.68
N TYR A 61 -92.89 42.79 37.89
CA TYR A 61 -91.75 42.02 38.38
C TYR A 61 -90.73 42.95 39.04
N THR A 62 -90.02 42.42 40.02
CA THR A 62 -88.93 43.09 40.74
C THR A 62 -87.63 42.31 40.68
N SER A 63 -87.70 41.03 40.28
CA SER A 63 -86.56 40.21 39.87
C SER A 63 -86.98 39.31 38.71
N PHE A 64 -86.08 39.11 37.76
CA PHE A 64 -86.19 38.15 36.66
C PHE A 64 -84.78 37.80 36.23
N VAL A 65 -84.38 36.56 36.48
CA VAL A 65 -83.04 36.03 36.22
C VAL A 65 -83.18 34.71 35.49
N ILE A 66 -82.69 34.64 34.25
CA ILE A 66 -82.46 33.37 33.56
C ILE A 66 -81.20 32.76 34.19
N VAL A 67 -81.28 31.52 34.67
CA VAL A 67 -80.19 30.83 35.37
C VAL A 67 -79.85 29.53 34.65
N ASP A 68 -78.59 29.42 34.22
CA ASP A 68 -77.98 28.22 33.65
C ASP A 68 -76.87 27.72 34.58
N ASP A 69 -76.99 26.50 35.08
CA ASP A 69 -75.94 25.82 35.84
C ASP A 69 -75.28 24.80 34.90
N ILE A 70 -74.12 25.15 34.36
CA ILE A 70 -73.37 24.34 33.37
C ILE A 70 -72.74 23.12 34.09
N ASP A 71 -72.66 21.95 33.42
CA ASP A 71 -71.99 20.78 34.01
C ASP A 71 -70.46 20.99 34.13
N SER A 72 -69.84 20.39 35.15
CA SER A 72 -68.39 20.46 35.41
C SER A 72 -67.53 19.94 34.26
N ASP A 73 -68.05 19.10 33.37
CA ASP A 73 -67.33 18.61 32.19
C ASP A 73 -67.35 19.59 31.00
N LEU A 74 -68.06 20.70 31.13
CA LEU A 74 -68.24 21.71 30.08
C LEU A 74 -67.57 23.03 30.46
N VAL A 75 -67.25 23.86 29.46
CA VAL A 75 -66.70 25.21 29.65
C VAL A 75 -67.46 26.21 28.78
N VAL A 76 -67.77 27.38 29.33
CA VAL A 76 -68.36 28.50 28.59
C VAL A 76 -67.27 29.20 27.81
N GLN A 77 -67.50 29.45 26.51
CA GLN A 77 -66.57 30.14 25.64
C GLN A 77 -67.07 31.55 25.30
N GLY A 78 -66.21 32.55 25.48
CA GLY A 78 -66.56 33.95 25.31
C GLY A 78 -67.61 34.47 26.31
N GLN A 79 -68.16 35.64 26.03
CA GLN A 79 -69.21 36.25 26.85
C GLN A 79 -70.60 35.83 26.31
N PRO A 80 -71.46 35.19 27.10
CA PRO A 80 -72.84 34.89 26.70
C PRO A 80 -73.65 36.17 26.43
N VAL A 81 -74.57 36.12 25.47
CA VAL A 81 -75.30 37.30 24.99
C VAL A 81 -76.80 37.05 24.87
N ILE A 82 -77.58 38.10 25.15
CA ILE A 82 -78.99 38.17 24.77
C ILE A 82 -79.06 38.65 23.31
N GLU A 83 -79.72 37.89 22.43
CA GLU A 83 -79.93 38.26 21.02
C GLU A 83 -81.03 39.34 20.86
N GLY A 84 -80.93 40.10 19.77
CA GLY A 84 -81.96 41.05 19.33
C GLY A 84 -82.16 42.27 20.26
N SER A 85 -83.35 42.90 20.16
CA SER A 85 -83.67 44.15 20.85
C SER A 85 -83.83 44.03 22.36
N ALA A 86 -83.72 42.83 22.93
CA ALA A 86 -83.80 42.60 24.37
C ALA A 86 -82.46 42.83 25.09
N LYS A 87 -81.34 42.90 24.35
CA LYS A 87 -79.98 42.96 24.91
C LYS A 87 -79.79 44.08 25.95
N ASP A 88 -80.31 45.28 25.69
CA ASP A 88 -80.10 46.45 26.54
C ASP A 88 -80.85 46.35 27.89
N PHE A 89 -81.80 45.42 28.01
CA PHE A 89 -82.63 45.22 29.20
C PHE A 89 -82.02 44.23 30.20
N PHE A 90 -80.93 43.52 29.84
CA PHE A 90 -80.34 42.44 30.64
C PHE A 90 -78.85 42.65 30.93
N ASP A 91 -78.44 42.32 32.15
CA ASP A 91 -77.03 42.13 32.54
C ASP A 91 -76.72 40.64 32.52
N VAL A 92 -75.80 40.24 31.65
CA VAL A 92 -75.35 38.84 31.56
C VAL A 92 -74.03 38.69 32.31
N LYS A 93 -73.99 37.78 33.29
CA LYS A 93 -72.82 37.47 34.12
C LYS A 93 -72.54 35.97 34.09
N VAL A 94 -71.25 35.65 34.07
CA VAL A 94 -70.73 34.29 34.27
C VAL A 94 -69.98 34.30 35.59
N ASP A 95 -70.38 33.42 36.52
CA ASP A 95 -69.72 33.23 37.81
C ASP A 95 -69.35 31.75 37.94
N GLY A 96 -68.08 31.43 37.69
CA GLY A 96 -67.60 30.06 37.53
C GLY A 96 -68.39 29.29 36.47
N GLN A 97 -69.08 28.25 36.92
CA GLN A 97 -69.85 27.34 36.07
C GLN A 97 -71.34 27.77 35.94
N LYS A 98 -71.73 28.96 36.46
CA LYS A 98 -73.09 29.48 36.47
C LYS A 98 -73.23 30.70 35.58
N VAL A 99 -74.17 30.67 34.64
CA VAL A 99 -74.53 31.81 33.78
C VAL A 99 -75.85 32.41 34.26
N THR A 100 -75.90 33.73 34.39
CA THR A 100 -77.11 34.47 34.77
C THR A 100 -77.38 35.61 33.80
N ALA A 101 -78.63 35.78 33.38
CA ALA A 101 -79.07 36.98 32.67
C ALA A 101 -80.18 37.67 33.49
N THR A 102 -79.84 38.79 34.10
CA THR A 102 -80.69 39.53 35.06
C THR A 102 -81.30 40.76 34.39
N MET A 103 -82.61 40.92 34.46
CA MET A 103 -83.29 42.11 33.92
C MET A 103 -83.00 43.36 34.77
N LYS A 104 -82.68 44.49 34.13
CA LYS A 104 -82.27 45.75 34.79
C LYS A 104 -83.41 46.75 35.03
N ASP A 105 -84.39 46.82 34.13
CA ASP A 105 -85.40 47.88 34.11
C ASP A 105 -86.78 47.31 33.71
N PHE A 106 -87.55 46.92 34.72
CA PHE A 106 -88.89 46.35 34.56
C PHE A 106 -89.91 47.35 34.00
N VAL A 107 -89.71 48.67 34.19
CA VAL A 107 -90.62 49.70 33.70
C VAL A 107 -90.51 49.82 32.19
N LYS A 108 -89.28 49.90 31.66
CA LYS A 108 -89.04 49.90 30.21
C LYS A 108 -89.30 48.53 29.57
N ALA A 109 -89.07 47.44 30.29
CA ALA A 109 -89.32 46.08 29.81
C ALA A 109 -90.79 45.80 29.44
N GLY A 110 -91.75 46.66 29.81
CA GLY A 110 -93.13 46.61 29.32
C GLY A 110 -93.25 46.59 27.78
N ALA A 111 -92.29 47.19 27.05
CA ALA A 111 -92.23 47.11 25.59
C ALA A 111 -91.84 45.72 25.03
N LEU A 112 -91.42 44.80 25.91
CA LEU A 112 -91.08 43.41 25.63
C LEU A 112 -92.07 42.41 26.27
N ALA A 113 -93.14 42.88 26.91
CA ALA A 113 -94.18 42.03 27.49
C ALA A 113 -94.75 41.05 26.44
N GLY A 114 -94.85 39.77 26.80
CA GLY A 114 -95.31 38.70 25.92
C GLY A 114 -94.31 38.25 24.84
N LYS A 115 -93.13 38.87 24.73
CA LYS A 115 -92.09 38.50 23.74
C LYS A 115 -91.13 37.47 24.29
N GLU A 116 -90.55 36.69 23.38
CA GLU A 116 -89.44 35.80 23.67
C GLU A 116 -88.11 36.58 23.70
N VAL A 117 -87.25 36.24 24.65
CA VAL A 117 -85.85 36.66 24.71
C VAL A 117 -84.95 35.43 24.62
N GLU A 118 -83.92 35.50 23.78
CA GLU A 118 -82.98 34.40 23.55
C GLU A 118 -81.61 34.72 24.17
N LEU A 119 -81.21 33.95 25.17
CA LEU A 119 -79.85 33.91 25.71
C LEU A 119 -79.05 32.84 24.97
N VAL A 120 -77.91 33.23 24.40
CA VAL A 120 -76.99 32.31 23.72
C VAL A 120 -75.73 32.16 24.55
N ILE A 121 -75.41 30.93 24.91
CA ILE A 121 -74.20 30.52 25.63
C ILE A 121 -73.39 29.64 24.67
N THR A 122 -72.26 30.14 24.17
CA THR A 122 -71.29 29.29 23.47
C THR A 122 -70.55 28.44 24.50
N ALA A 123 -70.40 27.15 24.23
CA ALA A 123 -69.78 26.20 25.14
C ALA A 123 -68.97 25.13 24.39
N GLN A 124 -68.09 24.46 25.11
CA GLN A 124 -67.32 23.31 24.66
C GLN A 124 -67.38 22.20 25.72
N ILE A 125 -67.19 20.96 25.30
CA ILE A 125 -66.82 19.86 26.21
C ILE A 125 -65.31 20.00 26.49
N LYS A 126 -64.90 19.90 27.76
CA LYS A 126 -63.48 19.97 28.15
C LYS A 126 -62.66 18.85 27.52
N ALA A 127 -61.38 19.11 27.26
CA ALA A 127 -60.44 18.12 26.71
C ALA A 127 -60.41 16.82 27.54
N GLY A 128 -60.38 15.67 26.86
CA GLY A 128 -60.24 14.35 27.50
C GLY A 128 -61.48 13.79 28.22
N VAL A 129 -62.61 14.50 28.25
CA VAL A 129 -63.87 13.98 28.79
C VAL A 129 -64.45 12.92 27.84
N THR A 130 -64.67 11.70 28.32
CA THR A 130 -65.36 10.61 27.59
C THR A 130 -66.77 10.32 28.11
N ARG A 131 -67.21 11.01 29.18
CA ARG A 131 -68.54 10.84 29.80
C ARG A 131 -69.66 11.11 28.78
N GLN A 132 -70.47 10.10 28.52
CA GLN A 132 -71.57 10.17 27.55
C GLN A 132 -72.80 10.91 28.13
N ASN A 133 -73.56 11.62 27.28
CA ASN A 133 -74.82 12.30 27.60
C ASN A 133 -74.72 13.33 28.73
N ILE A 134 -73.74 14.24 28.67
CA ILE A 134 -73.54 15.33 29.63
C ILE A 134 -74.77 16.26 29.58
N PRO A 135 -75.57 16.35 30.65
CA PRO A 135 -76.83 17.09 30.63
C PRO A 135 -76.63 18.58 30.93
N ASN A 136 -77.49 19.42 30.37
CA ASN A 136 -77.61 20.82 30.77
C ASN A 136 -79.09 21.26 30.84
N THR A 137 -79.46 22.04 31.86
CA THR A 137 -80.83 22.55 32.10
C THR A 137 -80.83 24.04 32.42
N THR A 138 -81.97 24.71 32.27
CA THR A 138 -82.15 26.14 32.63
C THR A 138 -83.41 26.31 33.46
N LYS A 139 -83.45 27.32 34.34
CA LYS A 139 -84.69 27.83 34.96
C LYS A 139 -84.72 29.36 34.96
N VAL A 140 -85.89 29.95 35.19
CA VAL A 140 -86.03 31.38 35.47
C VAL A 140 -86.41 31.57 36.94
N VAL A 141 -85.64 32.39 37.66
CA VAL A 141 -85.88 32.78 39.04
C VAL A 141 -86.43 34.20 39.05
N TYR A 142 -87.53 34.46 39.75
CA TYR A 142 -88.22 35.75 39.68
C TYR A 142 -88.98 36.11 40.96
N ASN A 143 -89.22 37.41 41.14
CA ASN A 143 -90.06 37.98 42.19
C ASN A 143 -91.03 38.99 41.57
N ARG A 144 -92.21 39.13 42.16
CA ARG A 144 -93.25 40.09 41.75
C ARG A 144 -93.68 40.96 42.92
N ASN A 145 -94.22 42.13 42.62
CA ASN A 145 -95.00 42.89 43.59
C ASN A 145 -96.34 42.19 43.86
N PHE A 146 -96.78 42.15 45.12
CA PHE A 146 -98.13 41.68 45.46
C PHE A 146 -99.21 42.50 44.73
N VAL A 147 -100.22 41.80 44.20
CA VAL A 147 -101.42 42.44 43.66
C VAL A 147 -102.23 42.98 44.85
N SER A 148 -102.49 44.29 44.88
CA SER A 148 -103.18 44.94 45.99
C SER A 148 -104.58 44.36 46.21
N GLY A 149 -104.84 43.81 47.40
CA GLY A 149 -106.12 43.19 47.76
C GLY A 149 -106.10 41.67 47.81
N THR A 150 -104.97 41.00 47.53
CA THR A 150 -104.81 39.55 47.67
C THR A 150 -104.07 39.19 48.97
N PRO A 151 -104.58 38.28 49.81
CA PRO A 151 -103.88 37.85 51.03
C PRO A 151 -102.59 37.07 50.74
N GLY A 152 -101.60 37.20 51.63
CA GLY A 152 -100.42 36.32 51.66
C GLY A 152 -100.75 34.92 52.17
N THR A 153 -99.80 34.00 52.05
CA THR A 153 -99.95 32.59 52.50
C THR A 153 -100.09 32.42 54.02
N ASP A 154 -99.85 33.48 54.79
CA ASP A 154 -100.06 33.55 56.25
C ASP A 154 -101.39 34.24 56.64
N GLY A 155 -102.21 34.64 55.65
CA GLY A 155 -103.48 35.34 55.86
C GLY A 155 -103.37 36.84 56.10
N THR A 156 -102.17 37.42 56.10
CA THR A 156 -101.98 38.88 56.22
C THR A 156 -102.05 39.55 54.86
N THR A 157 -102.52 40.81 54.80
CA THR A 157 -102.43 41.65 53.60
C THR A 157 -101.15 42.48 53.66
N PRO A 158 -100.10 42.16 52.87
CA PRO A 158 -98.83 42.86 52.97
C PRO A 158 -98.92 44.27 52.36
N PRO A 159 -98.17 45.26 52.87
CA PRO A 159 -98.30 46.65 52.45
C PRO A 159 -97.93 46.88 50.97
N PRO A 160 -98.48 47.92 50.30
CA PRO A 160 -98.20 48.19 48.90
C PRO A 160 -96.70 48.36 48.61
N GLY A 161 -96.19 47.63 47.62
CA GLY A 161 -94.77 47.61 47.26
C GLY A 161 -93.94 46.51 47.92
N THR A 162 -94.58 45.53 48.56
CA THR A 162 -93.92 44.30 49.04
C THR A 162 -93.74 43.26 47.94
N ASN A 163 -92.59 42.59 47.95
CA ASN A 163 -92.25 41.51 47.03
C ASN A 163 -92.84 40.17 47.49
N THR A 164 -93.23 39.33 46.53
CA THR A 164 -93.43 37.89 46.76
C THR A 164 -92.11 37.22 47.16
N PRO A 165 -92.15 36.07 47.86
CA PRO A 165 -91.01 35.17 47.94
C PRO A 165 -90.46 34.84 46.54
N PRO A 166 -89.17 34.50 46.40
CA PRO A 166 -88.62 34.06 45.12
C PRO A 166 -89.38 32.84 44.59
N GLU A 167 -89.94 32.99 43.39
CA GLU A 167 -90.55 31.92 42.61
C GLU A 167 -89.55 31.43 41.55
N GLU A 168 -89.64 30.17 41.16
CA GLU A 168 -88.84 29.59 40.08
C GLU A 168 -89.74 28.86 39.09
N THR A 169 -89.40 28.91 37.79
CA THR A 169 -89.96 27.96 36.84
C THR A 169 -89.43 26.56 37.12
N PRO A 170 -90.17 25.48 36.77
CA PRO A 170 -89.54 24.17 36.58
C PRO A 170 -88.33 24.29 35.65
N SER A 171 -87.27 23.54 35.93
CA SER A 171 -86.13 23.46 35.01
C SER A 171 -86.57 22.88 33.67
N THR A 172 -85.94 23.32 32.58
CA THR A 172 -86.14 22.72 31.26
C THR A 172 -85.81 21.22 31.30
N PRO A 173 -86.43 20.38 30.46
CA PRO A 173 -85.90 19.05 30.17
C PRO A 173 -84.41 19.14 29.80
N PRO A 174 -83.57 18.19 30.23
CA PRO A 174 -82.15 18.21 29.92
C PRO A 174 -81.93 18.05 28.42
N VAL A 175 -81.20 19.00 27.83
CA VAL A 175 -80.49 18.76 26.57
C VAL A 175 -79.16 18.11 26.91
N THR A 176 -78.60 17.31 26.00
CA THR A 176 -77.35 16.57 26.26
C THR A 176 -76.31 16.80 25.18
N VAL A 177 -75.04 16.92 25.58
CA VAL A 177 -73.91 16.84 24.64
C VAL A 177 -73.09 15.60 24.96
N THR A 178 -72.51 14.99 23.93
CA THR A 178 -71.87 13.68 24.09
C THR A 178 -70.55 13.67 23.32
N PRO A 179 -69.41 13.60 24.01
CA PRO A 179 -68.11 13.49 23.37
C PRO A 179 -67.95 12.09 22.76
N PRO A 180 -67.00 11.88 21.83
CA PRO A 180 -66.46 10.55 21.53
C PRO A 180 -66.10 9.79 22.81
N GLY A 181 -66.12 8.45 22.74
CA GLY A 181 -65.49 7.62 23.76
C GLY A 181 -63.96 7.75 23.72
N GLU A 182 -63.27 6.81 24.36
CA GLU A 182 -61.81 6.81 24.43
C GLU A 182 -61.18 6.79 23.03
N THR A 183 -60.04 7.46 22.87
CA THR A 183 -59.19 7.26 21.69
C THR A 183 -58.71 5.80 21.65
N PRO A 184 -58.79 5.11 20.49
CA PRO A 184 -58.23 3.77 20.34
C PRO A 184 -56.76 3.70 20.79
N THR A 185 -56.40 2.66 21.52
CA THR A 185 -55.00 2.38 21.85
C THR A 185 -54.38 1.48 20.78
N VAL A 186 -53.06 1.47 20.66
CA VAL A 186 -52.35 0.48 19.85
C VAL A 186 -51.01 0.15 20.49
N SER A 187 -50.68 -1.13 20.52
CA SER A 187 -49.38 -1.65 20.97
C SER A 187 -48.94 -2.80 20.06
N LYS A 188 -47.62 -3.03 19.99
CA LYS A 188 -47.01 -4.03 19.12
C LYS A 188 -45.90 -4.76 19.83
N LYS A 189 -45.87 -6.07 19.67
CA LYS A 189 -44.83 -6.97 20.19
C LYS A 189 -44.45 -8.01 19.15
N ILE A 190 -43.24 -8.54 19.27
CA ILE A 190 -42.78 -9.76 18.59
C ILE A 190 -43.06 -10.93 19.54
N ASN A 191 -43.55 -12.06 19.03
CA ASN A 191 -43.85 -13.27 19.81
C ASN A 191 -44.63 -12.96 21.11
N ASP A 192 -45.67 -12.14 20.98
CA ASP A 192 -46.54 -11.59 22.04
C ASP A 192 -45.88 -10.69 23.12
N THR A 193 -44.56 -10.76 23.33
CA THR A 193 -43.90 -10.15 24.50
C THR A 193 -42.65 -9.32 24.20
N GLU A 194 -41.93 -9.64 23.13
CA GLU A 194 -40.60 -9.10 22.81
C GLU A 194 -40.70 -7.75 22.09
N SER A 195 -39.74 -6.86 22.32
CA SER A 195 -39.53 -5.66 21.49
C SER A 195 -38.37 -5.79 20.50
N HIS A 196 -37.57 -6.85 20.67
CA HIS A 196 -36.43 -7.18 19.83
C HIS A 196 -36.29 -8.70 19.73
N LEU A 197 -35.93 -9.23 18.55
CA LEU A 197 -35.67 -10.65 18.33
C LEU A 197 -34.49 -10.85 17.38
N ASP A 198 -33.47 -11.55 17.84
CA ASP A 198 -32.43 -12.15 16.99
C ASP A 198 -32.95 -13.47 16.40
N ILE A 199 -33.00 -13.58 15.07
CA ILE A 199 -33.58 -14.74 14.39
C ILE A 199 -32.97 -14.97 13.00
N ASP A 200 -32.74 -16.23 12.64
CA ASP A 200 -32.26 -16.59 11.30
C ASP A 200 -33.21 -16.08 10.21
N THR A 201 -32.64 -15.78 9.04
CA THR A 201 -33.44 -15.58 7.82
C THR A 201 -34.28 -16.83 7.53
N GLU A 202 -35.49 -16.61 7.01
CA GLU A 202 -36.47 -17.65 6.67
C GLU A 202 -37.06 -18.43 7.86
N LYS A 203 -36.97 -17.90 9.08
CA LYS A 203 -37.66 -18.46 10.26
C LYS A 203 -38.87 -17.63 10.65
N ASP A 204 -39.99 -18.32 10.84
CA ASP A 204 -41.26 -17.71 11.24
C ASP A 204 -41.19 -17.13 12.66
N TYR A 205 -41.68 -15.90 12.80
CA TYR A 205 -42.01 -15.25 14.07
C TYR A 205 -43.31 -14.47 13.89
N THR A 206 -43.93 -13.98 14.98
CA THR A 206 -45.18 -13.21 14.88
C THR A 206 -45.01 -11.76 15.32
N TYR A 207 -45.62 -10.83 14.58
CA TYR A 207 -46.01 -9.53 15.13
C TYR A 207 -47.42 -9.62 15.71
N ASN A 208 -47.56 -9.26 16.98
CA ASN A 208 -48.79 -9.25 17.74
C ASN A 208 -49.17 -7.79 18.00
N ILE A 209 -50.27 -7.34 17.42
CA ILE A 209 -50.72 -5.94 17.43
C ILE A 209 -52.04 -5.89 18.20
N LYS A 210 -52.02 -5.23 19.36
CA LYS A 210 -53.13 -5.18 20.31
C LYS A 210 -53.72 -3.78 20.37
N SER A 211 -55.04 -3.68 20.31
CA SER A 211 -55.78 -2.41 20.34
C SER A 211 -57.02 -2.52 21.22
N THR A 212 -57.21 -1.57 22.15
CA THR A 212 -58.43 -1.46 22.94
C THR A 212 -59.50 -0.71 22.15
N LEU A 213 -60.68 -1.31 22.03
CA LEU A 213 -61.83 -0.68 21.37
C LEU A 213 -62.51 0.33 22.30
N PRO A 214 -62.85 1.54 21.82
CA PRO A 214 -63.61 2.55 22.56
C PRO A 214 -64.94 2.03 23.12
N VAL A 215 -65.44 2.58 24.23
CA VAL A 215 -66.73 2.13 24.80
C VAL A 215 -67.94 2.44 23.91
N ASP A 216 -67.83 3.44 23.03
CA ASP A 216 -68.85 3.84 22.05
C ASP A 216 -68.58 3.31 20.64
N ILE A 217 -67.71 2.29 20.47
CA ILE A 217 -67.35 1.68 19.18
C ILE A 217 -68.57 1.36 18.30
N ALA A 218 -69.73 1.04 18.88
CA ALA A 218 -70.95 0.77 18.13
C ALA A 218 -71.52 1.96 17.34
N LYS A 219 -71.05 3.19 17.61
CA LYS A 219 -71.37 4.42 16.89
C LYS A 219 -70.25 4.90 15.94
N TYR A 220 -69.10 4.22 15.89
CA TYR A 220 -68.00 4.61 14.98
C TYR A 220 -68.39 4.39 13.51
N LYS A 221 -67.83 5.21 12.63
CA LYS A 221 -68.00 5.10 11.17
C LYS A 221 -66.93 4.20 10.53
N ALA A 222 -65.71 4.24 11.05
CA ALA A 222 -64.58 3.46 10.55
C ALA A 222 -63.58 3.14 11.67
N PHE A 223 -62.91 1.99 11.56
CA PHE A 223 -61.85 1.54 12.46
C PHE A 223 -61.00 0.50 11.72
N THR A 224 -59.71 0.75 11.55
CA THR A 224 -58.76 -0.15 10.89
C THR A 224 -57.43 -0.19 11.63
N ILE A 225 -56.97 -1.39 12.00
CA ILE A 225 -55.57 -1.61 12.41
C ILE A 225 -54.72 -1.69 11.15
N VAL A 226 -53.64 -0.91 11.08
CA VAL A 226 -52.74 -0.82 9.92
C VAL A 226 -51.31 -1.18 10.34
N ASP A 227 -50.74 -2.16 9.65
CA ASP A 227 -49.33 -2.56 9.72
C ASP A 227 -48.70 -2.44 8.32
N THR A 228 -47.40 -2.18 8.23
CA THR A 228 -46.68 -2.24 6.94
C THR A 228 -45.25 -2.68 7.18
N LEU A 229 -44.94 -3.92 6.77
CA LEU A 229 -43.63 -4.52 6.97
C LEU A 229 -42.58 -3.84 6.07
N ASP A 230 -41.33 -3.78 6.54
CA ASP A 230 -40.17 -3.35 5.77
C ASP A 230 -39.92 -4.32 4.58
N LYS A 231 -39.35 -3.82 3.47
CA LYS A 231 -39.01 -4.61 2.26
C LYS A 231 -38.12 -5.83 2.54
N ASP A 232 -37.38 -5.81 3.65
CA ASP A 232 -36.47 -6.88 4.07
C ASP A 232 -37.19 -8.01 4.82
N LEU A 233 -38.50 -7.89 5.05
CA LEU A 233 -39.36 -8.88 5.68
C LEU A 233 -40.34 -9.48 4.67
N ALA A 234 -40.91 -10.65 4.97
CA ALA A 234 -41.97 -11.28 4.21
C ALA A 234 -43.11 -11.71 5.14
N ILE A 235 -44.36 -11.43 4.74
CA ILE A 235 -45.56 -11.94 5.42
C ILE A 235 -45.69 -13.44 5.08
N GLN A 236 -45.98 -14.25 6.10
CA GLN A 236 -46.18 -15.69 5.95
C GLN A 236 -47.62 -16.08 6.35
N GLY A 237 -48.23 -16.93 5.54
CA GLY A 237 -49.63 -17.33 5.72
C GLY A 237 -50.61 -16.15 5.61
N THR A 238 -51.78 -16.31 6.23
CA THR A 238 -52.83 -15.28 6.29
C THR A 238 -52.83 -14.65 7.68
N PRO A 239 -52.65 -13.32 7.82
CA PRO A 239 -52.81 -12.63 9.09
C PRO A 239 -54.23 -12.78 9.65
N VAL A 240 -54.38 -12.86 10.97
CA VAL A 240 -55.66 -13.17 11.63
C VAL A 240 -55.93 -12.30 12.85
N ILE A 241 -57.20 -11.96 13.07
CA ILE A 241 -57.69 -11.45 14.35
C ILE A 241 -57.99 -12.64 15.26
N LYS A 242 -57.46 -12.61 16.49
CA LYS A 242 -57.67 -13.66 17.50
C LYS A 242 -59.03 -13.57 18.20
N GLY A 243 -59.46 -14.71 18.74
CA GLY A 243 -60.62 -14.81 19.63
C GLY A 243 -61.96 -14.49 18.97
N SER A 244 -62.93 -14.05 19.78
CA SER A 244 -64.29 -13.70 19.34
C SER A 244 -64.37 -12.42 18.51
N ALA A 245 -63.31 -11.62 18.44
CA ALA A 245 -63.27 -10.42 17.63
C ALA A 245 -63.18 -10.72 16.13
N LYS A 246 -62.73 -11.91 15.73
CA LYS A 246 -62.49 -12.27 14.32
C LYS A 246 -63.69 -12.02 13.40
N ASP A 247 -64.90 -12.22 13.90
CA ASP A 247 -66.13 -12.18 13.09
C ASP A 247 -66.56 -10.72 12.79
N PHE A 248 -65.94 -9.74 13.45
CA PHE A 248 -66.23 -8.30 13.32
C PHE A 248 -65.24 -7.55 12.42
N PHE A 249 -64.18 -8.22 11.97
CA PHE A 249 -63.12 -7.64 11.14
C PHE A 249 -62.98 -8.38 9.81
N ASP A 250 -62.58 -7.65 8.76
CA ASP A 250 -62.01 -8.20 7.53
C ASP A 250 -60.52 -7.89 7.52
N VAL A 251 -59.69 -8.91 7.31
CA VAL A 251 -58.23 -8.78 7.23
C VAL A 251 -57.82 -8.86 5.77
N ASN A 252 -57.16 -7.81 5.27
CA ASN A 252 -56.65 -7.71 3.91
C ASN A 252 -55.13 -7.52 3.92
N VAL A 253 -54.47 -8.01 2.87
CA VAL A 253 -53.03 -7.86 2.64
C VAL A 253 -52.81 -7.29 1.25
N ASP A 254 -52.25 -6.09 1.18
CA ASP A 254 -51.87 -5.41 -0.06
C ASP A 254 -50.34 -5.23 -0.08
N GLY A 255 -49.65 -6.10 -0.83
CA GLY A 255 -48.20 -6.20 -0.81
C GLY A 255 -47.67 -6.56 0.59
N GLN A 256 -47.12 -5.56 1.29
CA GLN A 256 -46.62 -5.70 2.67
C GLN A 256 -47.47 -4.97 3.71
N LYS A 257 -48.55 -4.31 3.27
CA LYS A 257 -49.49 -3.61 4.14
C LYS A 257 -50.57 -4.58 4.57
N VAL A 258 -50.72 -4.77 5.88
CA VAL A 258 -51.80 -5.54 6.48
C VAL A 258 -52.81 -4.56 7.08
N THR A 259 -54.08 -4.74 6.76
CA THR A 259 -55.18 -3.95 7.32
C THR A 259 -56.23 -4.87 7.91
N ALA A 260 -56.59 -4.69 9.18
CA ALA A 260 -57.77 -5.32 9.78
C ALA A 260 -58.84 -4.25 10.01
N THR A 261 -59.85 -4.24 9.14
CA THR A 261 -60.93 -3.23 9.10
C THR A 261 -62.21 -3.78 9.73
N MET A 262 -62.84 -3.04 10.63
CA MET A 262 -64.11 -3.44 11.25
C MET A 262 -65.29 -3.25 10.28
N LYS A 263 -66.18 -4.24 10.19
CA LYS A 263 -67.30 -4.28 9.21
C LYS A 263 -68.70 -4.10 9.79
N ASP A 264 -68.91 -4.40 11.07
CA ASP A 264 -70.23 -4.37 11.71
C ASP A 264 -70.16 -3.68 13.08
N PHE A 265 -70.13 -2.34 13.05
CA PHE A 265 -70.11 -1.51 14.26
C PHE A 265 -71.36 -1.74 15.12
N ALA A 266 -72.54 -1.88 14.53
CA ALA A 266 -73.79 -2.06 15.27
C ALA A 266 -73.76 -3.30 16.18
N LYS A 267 -73.15 -4.41 15.75
CA LYS A 267 -72.93 -5.59 16.61
C LYS A 267 -71.65 -5.49 17.47
N ALA A 268 -70.66 -4.68 17.07
CA ALA A 268 -69.39 -4.53 17.80
C ALA A 268 -69.53 -3.93 19.21
N GLY A 269 -70.71 -3.44 19.61
CA GLY A 269 -70.98 -3.06 21.01
C GLY A 269 -70.71 -4.17 22.04
N ALA A 270 -70.77 -5.45 21.64
CA ALA A 270 -70.35 -6.57 22.49
C ALA A 270 -68.83 -6.63 22.76
N LEU A 271 -68.03 -5.86 22.02
CA LEU A 271 -66.58 -5.72 22.15
C LEU A 271 -66.15 -4.35 22.73
N ALA A 272 -67.10 -3.47 23.07
CA ALA A 272 -66.83 -2.17 23.70
C ALA A 272 -65.91 -2.31 24.92
N GLY A 273 -64.84 -1.50 24.97
CA GLY A 273 -63.83 -1.53 26.04
C GLY A 273 -62.92 -2.75 26.07
N LYS A 274 -63.01 -3.69 25.11
CA LYS A 274 -62.17 -4.90 25.05
C LYS A 274 -60.97 -4.72 24.12
N GLU A 275 -59.92 -5.49 24.38
CA GLU A 275 -58.78 -5.60 23.49
C GLU A 275 -59.06 -6.55 22.33
N VAL A 276 -58.58 -6.19 21.14
CA VAL A 276 -58.51 -7.05 19.95
C VAL A 276 -57.04 -7.21 19.54
N GLU A 277 -56.68 -8.42 19.08
CA GLU A 277 -55.31 -8.76 18.70
C GLU A 277 -55.25 -9.22 17.23
N LEU A 278 -54.52 -8.48 16.39
CA LEU A 278 -54.10 -8.88 15.06
C LEU A 278 -52.74 -9.58 15.15
N VAL A 279 -52.62 -10.75 14.53
CA VAL A 279 -51.38 -11.51 14.44
C VAL A 279 -50.94 -11.63 12.99
N ILE A 280 -49.71 -11.21 12.71
CA ILE A 280 -49.05 -11.30 11.41
C ILE A 280 -47.84 -12.23 11.59
N THR A 281 -47.85 -13.41 10.99
CA THR A 281 -46.63 -14.23 10.90
C THR A 281 -45.72 -13.65 9.83
N ALA A 282 -44.42 -13.57 10.12
CA ALA A 282 -43.44 -12.96 9.25
C ALA A 282 -42.08 -13.69 9.31
N GLN A 283 -41.25 -13.43 8.31
CA GLN A 283 -39.85 -13.86 8.22
C GLN A 283 -38.95 -12.69 7.83
N ILE A 284 -37.68 -12.72 8.24
CA ILE A 284 -36.64 -11.95 7.54
C ILE A 284 -36.36 -12.67 6.22
N ARG A 285 -36.31 -11.95 5.10
CA ARG A 285 -36.07 -12.54 3.77
C ARG A 285 -34.68 -13.16 3.67
N GLU A 286 -34.53 -14.14 2.77
CA GLU A 286 -33.24 -14.73 2.41
C GLU A 286 -32.22 -13.64 2.00
N GLY A 287 -30.96 -13.82 2.39
CA GLY A 287 -29.85 -12.95 1.99
C GLY A 287 -29.77 -11.61 2.74
N VAL A 288 -30.76 -11.25 3.55
CA VAL A 288 -30.76 -10.00 4.32
C VAL A 288 -29.74 -10.06 5.46
N THR A 289 -28.79 -9.12 5.44
CA THR A 289 -27.78 -8.92 6.49
C THR A 289 -28.07 -7.69 7.38
N ARG A 290 -29.03 -6.85 6.98
CA ARG A 290 -29.42 -5.61 7.67
C ARG A 290 -29.87 -5.90 9.11
N GLN A 291 -29.17 -5.30 10.07
CA GLN A 291 -29.46 -5.40 11.49
C GLN A 291 -30.62 -4.47 11.89
N ASN A 292 -31.35 -4.81 12.95
CA ASN A 292 -32.40 -3.99 13.58
C ASN A 292 -33.50 -3.51 12.62
N ILE A 293 -34.05 -4.42 11.80
CA ILE A 293 -35.13 -4.14 10.85
C ILE A 293 -36.39 -3.76 11.64
N PRO A 294 -36.88 -2.50 11.56
CA PRO A 294 -37.98 -2.02 12.39
C PRO A 294 -39.35 -2.36 11.78
N ASN A 295 -40.35 -2.55 12.64
CA ASN A 295 -41.75 -2.58 12.24
C ASN A 295 -42.64 -1.86 13.28
N THR A 296 -43.65 -1.11 12.81
CA THR A 296 -44.59 -0.31 13.62
C THR A 296 -46.04 -0.59 13.20
N ALA A 297 -47.00 -0.26 14.05
CA ALA A 297 -48.44 -0.34 13.75
C ALA A 297 -49.14 0.98 14.12
N LYS A 298 -50.33 1.22 13.56
CA LYS A 298 -51.23 2.31 13.97
C LYS A 298 -52.70 1.91 13.79
N VAL A 299 -53.62 2.68 14.34
CA VAL A 299 -55.05 2.56 14.06
C VAL A 299 -55.54 3.82 13.33
N THR A 300 -56.28 3.65 12.25
CA THR A 300 -57.00 4.72 11.56
C THR A 300 -58.49 4.57 11.83
N TYR A 301 -59.18 5.65 12.16
CA TYR A 301 -60.57 5.60 12.61
C TYR A 301 -61.36 6.87 12.31
N GLN A 302 -62.68 6.71 12.27
CA GLN A 302 -63.65 7.78 12.22
C GLN A 302 -64.63 7.55 13.36
N ASN A 303 -64.60 8.43 14.37
CA ASN A 303 -65.53 8.40 15.48
C ASN A 303 -66.94 8.80 15.01
N LYS A 304 -67.92 8.75 15.92
CA LYS A 304 -69.32 9.15 15.65
C LYS A 304 -69.51 10.62 15.21
N SER A 305 -68.63 11.52 15.66
CA SER A 305 -68.66 12.96 15.36
C SER A 305 -68.01 13.33 14.02
N HIS A 306 -67.30 12.39 13.38
CA HIS A 306 -66.53 12.62 12.18
C HIS A 306 -67.39 13.19 11.03
N VAL A 307 -66.87 14.19 10.33
CA VAL A 307 -67.56 14.87 9.22
C VAL A 307 -67.08 14.31 7.88
N ASP A 308 -68.01 13.79 7.09
CA ASP A 308 -67.70 13.15 5.80
C ASP A 308 -66.93 14.11 4.87
N GLY A 309 -65.86 13.61 4.26
CA GLY A 309 -64.95 14.42 3.43
C GLY A 309 -63.79 15.08 4.19
N THR A 310 -63.72 14.93 5.52
CA THR A 310 -62.50 15.22 6.30
C THR A 310 -61.59 13.98 6.38
N PRO A 311 -60.26 14.13 6.63
CA PRO A 311 -59.37 12.97 6.76
C PRO A 311 -59.69 12.09 7.98
N ASP A 312 -59.41 10.78 7.86
CA ASP A 312 -59.44 9.84 8.99
C ASP A 312 -58.51 10.31 10.12
N THR A 313 -58.92 10.06 11.37
CA THR A 313 -58.04 10.26 12.52
C THR A 313 -57.12 9.06 12.68
N GLU A 314 -55.86 9.29 13.06
CA GLU A 314 -54.90 8.23 13.30
C GLU A 314 -54.38 8.28 14.73
N THR A 315 -54.15 7.12 15.34
CA THR A 315 -53.34 7.04 16.56
C THR A 315 -51.87 7.36 16.24
N PRO A 316 -51.07 7.81 17.22
CA PRO A 316 -49.61 7.69 17.13
C PRO A 316 -49.23 6.26 16.73
N SER A 317 -48.19 6.12 15.90
CA SER A 317 -47.63 4.80 15.61
C SER A 317 -47.01 4.21 16.86
N THR A 318 -47.07 2.88 17.00
CA THR A 318 -46.36 2.18 18.09
C THR A 318 -44.87 2.49 18.05
N PRO A 319 -44.16 2.43 19.20
CA PRO A 319 -42.71 2.29 19.18
C PRO A 319 -42.28 1.16 18.24
N PRO A 320 -41.16 1.30 17.52
CA PRO A 320 -40.67 0.26 16.63
C PRO A 320 -40.23 -0.96 17.44
N VAL A 321 -40.70 -2.14 17.03
CA VAL A 321 -40.09 -3.41 17.40
C VAL A 321 -39.13 -3.83 16.29
N THR A 322 -38.00 -4.45 16.63
CA THR A 322 -36.94 -4.76 15.64
C THR A 322 -36.62 -6.25 15.57
N VAL A 323 -36.27 -6.73 14.38
CA VAL A 323 -35.68 -8.06 14.20
C VAL A 323 -34.28 -7.95 13.61
N THR A 324 -33.39 -8.88 13.97
CA THR A 324 -32.00 -8.90 13.53
C THR A 324 -31.63 -10.29 13.00
N PRO A 325 -31.09 -10.40 11.77
CA PRO A 325 -30.48 -11.63 11.28
C PRO A 325 -29.09 -11.81 11.93
N PRO A 326 -28.62 -13.04 12.16
CA PRO A 326 -27.31 -13.29 12.76
C PRO A 326 -26.19 -12.67 11.93
N THR A 327 -25.22 -12.03 12.59
CA THR A 327 -24.02 -11.52 11.94
C THR A 327 -23.00 -12.65 11.74
N PRO A 328 -22.47 -12.88 10.52
CA PRO A 328 -21.46 -13.92 10.31
C PRO A 328 -20.15 -13.63 11.03
N ASN A 329 -19.49 -14.67 11.55
CA ASN A 329 -18.10 -14.56 12.00
C ASN A 329 -17.12 -14.76 10.83
N THR A 330 -15.86 -14.32 11.00
CA THR A 330 -14.78 -14.51 10.03
C THR A 330 -13.76 -15.53 10.56
N PRO A 331 -13.93 -16.84 10.27
CA PRO A 331 -13.01 -17.88 10.74
C PRO A 331 -11.58 -17.69 10.17
N PRO A 332 -10.52 -18.14 10.87
CA PRO A 332 -9.18 -18.13 10.31
C PRO A 332 -9.10 -19.10 9.12
N LEU A 333 -8.29 -18.75 8.11
CA LEU A 333 -7.94 -19.63 6.99
C LEU A 333 -6.41 -19.83 7.02
N GLU A 334 -5.99 -21.03 7.37
CA GLU A 334 -4.58 -21.43 7.38
C GLU A 334 -4.28 -22.24 6.12
N LYS A 335 -3.12 -22.02 5.51
CA LYS A 335 -2.64 -22.72 4.33
C LYS A 335 -1.24 -23.27 4.57
N LYS A 336 -0.99 -24.50 4.12
CA LYS A 336 0.32 -25.16 4.21
C LYS A 336 0.67 -25.82 2.88
N VAL A 337 1.95 -26.08 2.67
CA VAL A 337 2.47 -26.90 1.58
C VAL A 337 3.38 -27.98 2.15
N ASN A 338 3.12 -29.24 1.78
CA ASN A 338 3.73 -30.43 2.39
C ASN A 338 3.69 -30.43 3.94
N GLY A 339 2.66 -29.81 4.53
CA GLY A 339 2.48 -29.69 5.99
C GLY A 339 3.27 -28.56 6.66
N ALA A 340 3.94 -27.69 5.91
CA ALA A 340 4.73 -26.56 6.43
C ALA A 340 4.40 -25.24 5.72
N ASP A 341 4.93 -24.12 6.20
CA ASP A 341 4.71 -22.78 5.63
C ASP A 341 5.41 -22.56 4.27
N LYS A 342 6.34 -23.46 3.90
CA LYS A 342 7.02 -23.49 2.61
C LYS A 342 7.53 -24.91 2.32
N ALA A 343 7.73 -25.24 1.04
CA ALA A 343 8.35 -26.50 0.62
C ALA A 343 9.53 -26.23 -0.31
N ASN A 344 10.69 -26.81 -0.01
CA ASN A 344 11.81 -26.90 -0.94
C ASN A 344 11.59 -28.13 -1.81
N LEU A 345 11.71 -28.00 -3.13
CA LEU A 345 11.63 -29.14 -4.04
C LEU A 345 13.04 -29.63 -4.39
N ALA A 346 13.25 -30.94 -4.39
CA ALA A 346 14.49 -31.57 -4.84
C ALA A 346 14.58 -31.57 -6.38
N GLU A 347 13.44 -31.69 -7.07
CA GLU A 347 13.34 -31.58 -8.52
C GLU A 347 12.29 -30.54 -8.94
N ARG A 348 12.51 -29.88 -10.07
CA ARG A 348 11.68 -28.77 -10.55
C ARG A 348 10.21 -29.17 -10.78
N GLN A 349 9.94 -30.39 -11.24
CA GLN A 349 8.60 -30.94 -11.49
C GLN A 349 8.11 -31.86 -10.34
N GLU A 350 8.73 -31.80 -9.16
CA GLU A 350 8.26 -32.54 -7.98
C GLU A 350 6.81 -32.17 -7.62
N VAL A 351 6.02 -33.18 -7.27
CA VAL A 351 4.62 -33.02 -6.85
C VAL A 351 4.58 -32.70 -5.36
N PHE A 352 3.92 -31.60 -5.00
CA PHE A 352 3.70 -31.16 -3.63
C PHE A 352 2.21 -31.02 -3.34
N THR A 353 1.82 -31.03 -2.06
CA THR A 353 0.42 -30.98 -1.62
C THR A 353 0.15 -29.69 -0.85
N TYR A 354 -0.84 -28.91 -1.29
CA TYR A 354 -1.40 -27.82 -0.50
C TYR A 354 -2.49 -28.36 0.45
N THR A 355 -2.54 -27.81 1.66
CA THR A 355 -3.65 -28.02 2.61
C THR A 355 -4.25 -26.66 2.99
N LEU A 356 -5.58 -26.60 3.10
CA LEU A 356 -6.33 -25.43 3.60
C LEU A 356 -7.17 -25.87 4.79
N ASP A 357 -6.99 -25.18 5.91
CA ASP A 357 -7.60 -25.50 7.19
C ASP A 357 -8.41 -24.28 7.67
N THR A 358 -9.72 -24.48 7.91
CA THR A 358 -10.62 -23.43 8.39
C THR A 358 -11.82 -24.04 9.14
N THR A 359 -12.78 -23.21 9.56
CA THR A 359 -14.07 -23.67 10.09
C THR A 359 -15.22 -23.05 9.30
N MET A 360 -16.36 -23.73 9.26
CA MET A 360 -17.59 -23.16 8.68
C MET A 360 -18.00 -21.92 9.49
N PRO A 361 -18.26 -20.76 8.87
CA PRO A 361 -18.71 -19.58 9.59
C PRO A 361 -20.05 -19.81 10.31
N THR A 362 -20.18 -19.26 11.52
CA THR A 362 -21.45 -19.13 12.24
C THR A 362 -22.21 -17.92 11.72
N GLY A 363 -23.53 -18.01 11.56
CA GLY A 363 -24.37 -16.88 11.12
C GLY A 363 -24.35 -16.59 9.61
N ALA A 364 -23.65 -17.40 8.82
CA ALA A 364 -23.64 -17.31 7.36
C ALA A 364 -24.80 -18.08 6.71
N PHE A 365 -25.15 -17.71 5.47
CA PHE A 365 -26.07 -18.44 4.60
C PHE A 365 -25.41 -19.03 3.34
N ALA A 366 -24.22 -18.55 2.97
CA ALA A 366 -23.39 -19.09 1.89
C ALA A 366 -21.91 -19.02 2.29
N PHE A 367 -21.10 -19.97 1.81
CA PHE A 367 -19.66 -20.01 2.07
C PHE A 367 -18.94 -20.79 0.97
N ASP A 368 -17.95 -20.15 0.34
CA ASP A 368 -17.14 -20.75 -0.72
C ASP A 368 -15.65 -20.54 -0.41
N ILE A 369 -14.84 -21.60 -0.54
CA ILE A 369 -13.37 -21.54 -0.41
C ILE A 369 -12.78 -21.63 -1.81
N SER A 370 -11.78 -20.80 -2.12
CA SER A 370 -11.07 -20.89 -3.41
C SER A 370 -9.56 -20.67 -3.32
N ASP A 371 -8.83 -21.31 -4.23
CA ASP A 371 -7.37 -21.29 -4.31
C ASP A 371 -6.99 -21.16 -5.78
N THR A 372 -6.31 -20.09 -6.16
CA THR A 372 -5.91 -19.85 -7.56
C THR A 372 -4.41 -19.98 -7.66
N LEU A 373 -3.94 -21.03 -8.32
CA LEU A 373 -2.51 -21.24 -8.49
C LEU A 373 -1.90 -20.22 -9.44
N GLU A 374 -0.67 -19.82 -9.14
CA GLU A 374 0.23 -19.14 -10.08
C GLU A 374 0.29 -19.89 -11.41
N ASN A 375 0.31 -19.17 -12.55
CA ASN A 375 0.20 -19.77 -13.88
C ASN A 375 1.39 -20.67 -14.27
N VAL A 376 2.46 -20.70 -13.47
CA VAL A 376 3.58 -21.65 -13.62
C VAL A 376 3.32 -23.00 -12.94
N LEU A 377 2.23 -23.14 -12.18
CA LEU A 377 1.83 -24.36 -11.48
C LEU A 377 0.61 -25.00 -12.12
N THR A 378 0.39 -26.29 -11.88
CA THR A 378 -0.84 -26.99 -12.26
C THR A 378 -1.28 -27.93 -11.14
N VAL A 379 -2.60 -28.08 -10.98
CA VAL A 379 -3.19 -29.10 -10.10
C VAL A 379 -2.87 -30.48 -10.69
N ASP A 380 -2.41 -31.40 -9.84
CA ASP A 380 -1.99 -32.75 -10.22
C ASP A 380 -2.85 -33.80 -9.51
N GLY A 381 -3.93 -34.24 -10.17
CA GLY A 381 -4.87 -35.20 -9.62
C GLY A 381 -6.10 -34.59 -8.94
N ALA A 382 -6.74 -35.36 -8.06
CA ALA A 382 -8.04 -35.02 -7.48
C ALA A 382 -7.92 -34.17 -6.20
N VAL A 383 -8.71 -33.10 -6.13
CA VAL A 383 -8.94 -32.30 -4.91
C VAL A 383 -9.79 -33.11 -3.93
N LYS A 384 -9.44 -33.09 -2.64
CA LYS A 384 -10.21 -33.73 -1.57
C LYS A 384 -10.58 -32.69 -0.53
N ALA A 385 -11.86 -32.54 -0.23
CA ALA A 385 -12.33 -31.69 0.87
C ALA A 385 -13.15 -32.50 1.88
N THR A 386 -13.12 -32.08 3.14
CA THR A 386 -13.94 -32.64 4.22
C THR A 386 -14.59 -31.52 5.04
N LEU A 387 -15.81 -31.77 5.51
CA LEU A 387 -16.59 -30.93 6.42
C LEU A 387 -16.97 -31.79 7.63
N ALA A 388 -16.59 -31.35 8.83
CA ALA A 388 -16.77 -32.10 10.08
C ALA A 388 -16.26 -33.56 10.01
N GLY A 389 -15.15 -33.78 9.29
CA GLY A 389 -14.54 -35.09 9.07
C GLY A 389 -15.24 -35.98 8.03
N LYS A 390 -16.33 -35.53 7.40
CA LYS A 390 -17.01 -36.22 6.30
C LYS A 390 -16.56 -35.67 4.95
N THR A 391 -16.40 -36.52 3.95
CA THR A 391 -16.04 -36.12 2.58
C THR A 391 -17.09 -35.19 1.96
N VAL A 392 -16.63 -34.10 1.35
CA VAL A 392 -17.44 -33.19 0.54
C VAL A 392 -17.71 -33.84 -0.83
N PRO A 393 -18.96 -33.85 -1.33
CA PRO A 393 -19.28 -34.43 -2.63
C PRO A 393 -18.51 -33.79 -3.80
N ALA A 394 -18.22 -34.57 -4.85
CA ALA A 394 -17.37 -34.11 -5.96
C ALA A 394 -18.03 -32.98 -6.78
N GLU A 395 -19.35 -32.96 -6.86
CA GLU A 395 -20.15 -31.91 -7.51
C GLU A 395 -20.06 -30.54 -6.81
N GLN A 396 -19.57 -30.48 -5.57
CA GLN A 396 -19.29 -29.24 -4.83
C GLN A 396 -17.87 -28.71 -5.06
N ILE A 397 -17.03 -29.45 -5.80
CA ILE A 397 -15.61 -29.15 -6.02
C ILE A 397 -15.37 -28.89 -7.51
N THR A 398 -14.98 -27.65 -7.84
CA THR A 398 -14.63 -27.25 -9.20
C THR A 398 -13.13 -27.00 -9.31
N VAL A 399 -12.51 -27.52 -10.38
CA VAL A 399 -11.15 -27.14 -10.80
C VAL A 399 -11.23 -26.60 -12.22
N LYS A 400 -11.03 -25.29 -12.38
CA LYS A 400 -11.10 -24.61 -13.68
C LYS A 400 -10.04 -23.52 -13.74
N ASP A 401 -9.32 -23.42 -14.86
CA ASP A 401 -8.31 -22.37 -15.11
C ASP A 401 -7.22 -22.27 -14.03
N GLN A 402 -6.89 -23.39 -13.36
CA GLN A 402 -5.99 -23.52 -12.20
C GLN A 402 -6.55 -22.95 -10.87
N LYS A 403 -7.81 -22.53 -10.87
CA LYS A 403 -8.58 -22.22 -9.66
C LYS A 403 -9.32 -23.45 -9.15
N VAL A 404 -9.02 -23.84 -7.93
CA VAL A 404 -9.81 -24.76 -7.11
C VAL A 404 -10.90 -23.95 -6.40
N THR A 405 -12.14 -24.43 -6.39
CA THR A 405 -13.25 -23.83 -5.64
C THR A 405 -14.07 -24.93 -4.98
N ILE A 406 -14.48 -24.72 -3.73
CA ILE A 406 -15.37 -25.59 -2.95
C ILE A 406 -16.56 -24.74 -2.52
N THR A 407 -17.75 -25.09 -3.00
CA THR A 407 -19.01 -24.37 -2.75
C THR A 407 -19.89 -25.19 -1.83
N PHE A 408 -20.19 -24.68 -0.63
CA PHE A 408 -21.02 -25.39 0.35
C PHE A 408 -22.51 -25.07 0.17
N THR A 409 -23.38 -26.07 0.29
CA THR A 409 -24.83 -25.82 0.24
C THR A 409 -25.29 -25.06 1.48
N LYS A 410 -26.36 -24.27 1.32
CA LYS A 410 -27.02 -23.52 2.38
C LYS A 410 -27.32 -24.36 3.63
N ASP A 411 -27.78 -25.60 3.45
CA ASP A 411 -28.04 -26.55 4.54
C ASP A 411 -26.75 -26.99 5.25
N GLN A 412 -25.63 -27.16 4.51
CA GLN A 412 -24.33 -27.44 5.11
C GLN A 412 -23.83 -26.24 5.93
N VAL A 413 -23.95 -25.01 5.41
CA VAL A 413 -23.53 -23.79 6.10
C VAL A 413 -24.31 -23.62 7.41
N LYS A 414 -25.64 -23.74 7.37
CA LYS A 414 -26.50 -23.66 8.58
C LYS A 414 -26.23 -24.81 9.56
N SER A 415 -26.12 -26.06 9.09
CA SER A 415 -26.04 -27.25 9.97
C SER A 415 -24.66 -27.54 10.56
N TYR A 416 -23.58 -27.07 9.92
CA TYR A 416 -22.20 -27.34 10.32
C TYR A 416 -21.46 -26.08 10.80
N ALA A 417 -22.18 -25.01 11.17
CA ALA A 417 -21.63 -23.81 11.77
C ALA A 417 -20.57 -24.12 12.86
N GLY A 418 -19.38 -23.51 12.74
CA GLY A 418 -18.24 -23.71 13.63
C GLY A 418 -17.50 -25.06 13.50
N LYS A 419 -17.88 -25.96 12.58
CA LYS A 419 -17.17 -27.24 12.37
C LYS A 419 -15.98 -27.09 11.41
N ALA A 420 -14.96 -27.91 11.61
CA ALA A 420 -13.74 -27.89 10.81
C ALA A 420 -13.98 -28.25 9.34
N ILE A 421 -13.25 -27.56 8.47
CA ILE A 421 -13.12 -27.81 7.04
C ILE A 421 -11.65 -28.03 6.73
N HIS A 422 -11.34 -29.13 6.03
CA HIS A 422 -10.00 -29.43 5.54
C HIS A 422 -10.05 -29.69 4.05
N VAL A 423 -9.29 -28.94 3.26
CA VAL A 423 -9.11 -29.12 1.82
C VAL A 423 -7.68 -29.53 1.56
N THR A 424 -7.46 -30.51 0.68
CA THR A 424 -6.14 -30.97 0.27
C THR A 424 -6.12 -31.23 -1.23
N PHE A 425 -5.07 -30.77 -1.90
CA PHE A 425 -4.88 -31.03 -3.32
C PHE A 425 -3.40 -30.97 -3.70
N ALA A 426 -3.00 -31.82 -4.64
CA ALA A 426 -1.63 -31.86 -5.13
C ALA A 426 -1.46 -30.91 -6.33
N ALA A 427 -0.25 -30.40 -6.48
CA ALA A 427 0.16 -29.51 -7.56
C ALA A 427 1.64 -29.72 -7.89
N LYS A 428 2.07 -29.24 -9.05
CA LYS A 428 3.47 -29.26 -9.51
C LYS A 428 3.76 -28.06 -10.40
N VAL A 429 5.04 -27.73 -10.59
CA VAL A 429 5.45 -26.77 -11.62
C VAL A 429 5.17 -27.36 -13.00
N LYS A 430 4.58 -26.57 -13.92
CA LYS A 430 4.35 -26.96 -15.30
C LYS A 430 5.68 -27.22 -16.01
N ASP A 431 5.66 -28.19 -16.94
CA ASP A 431 6.81 -28.45 -17.77
C ASP A 431 7.14 -27.23 -18.66
N GLY A 432 8.42 -26.90 -18.77
CA GLY A 432 8.91 -25.75 -19.53
C GLY A 432 8.37 -24.36 -19.11
N ALA A 433 7.75 -24.22 -17.93
CA ALA A 433 7.23 -22.93 -17.44
C ALA A 433 8.33 -21.86 -17.35
N ASP A 434 8.05 -20.58 -17.58
CA ASP A 434 9.03 -19.54 -17.29
C ASP A 434 9.01 -19.17 -15.79
N LEU A 435 10.09 -19.49 -15.08
CA LEU A 435 10.25 -19.16 -13.65
C LEU A 435 11.00 -17.85 -13.40
N THR A 436 11.47 -17.16 -14.45
CA THR A 436 12.24 -15.91 -14.33
C THR A 436 11.55 -14.83 -13.47
N PRO A 437 10.22 -14.63 -13.52
CA PRO A 437 9.52 -13.68 -12.62
C PRO A 437 9.64 -14.01 -11.12
N TYR A 438 9.95 -15.26 -10.77
CA TYR A 438 10.02 -15.77 -9.40
C TYR A 438 11.47 -15.90 -8.88
N MET A 439 12.45 -15.37 -9.62
CA MET A 439 13.89 -15.40 -9.31
C MET A 439 14.39 -14.05 -8.74
N VAL A 440 13.72 -13.52 -7.72
CA VAL A 440 14.03 -12.20 -7.14
C VAL A 440 14.92 -12.32 -5.91
N ASN A 441 16.12 -11.74 -5.94
CA ASN A 441 17.04 -11.58 -4.80
C ASN A 441 17.41 -12.88 -4.04
N GLY A 442 17.52 -14.02 -4.71
CA GLY A 442 17.97 -15.27 -4.09
C GLY A 442 17.42 -16.52 -4.79
N PRO A 443 17.02 -17.56 -4.04
CA PRO A 443 16.47 -18.77 -4.62
C PRO A 443 15.11 -18.52 -5.28
N THR A 444 14.80 -19.31 -6.30
CA THR A 444 13.50 -19.29 -6.98
C THR A 444 12.36 -19.60 -6.00
N SER A 445 11.31 -18.78 -5.96
CA SER A 445 10.23 -18.90 -4.96
C SER A 445 8.87 -18.55 -5.57
N ILE A 446 8.03 -19.56 -5.79
CA ILE A 446 6.68 -19.41 -6.37
C ILE A 446 5.66 -19.33 -5.21
N PRO A 447 5.03 -18.16 -4.95
CA PRO A 447 4.06 -18.00 -3.87
C PRO A 447 2.73 -18.70 -4.20
N ASN A 448 1.91 -18.97 -3.17
CA ASN A 448 0.50 -19.34 -3.36
C ASN A 448 -0.36 -18.91 -2.16
N THR A 449 -1.54 -18.33 -2.40
CA THR A 449 -2.48 -17.81 -1.39
C THR A 449 -3.90 -18.29 -1.71
N ALA A 450 -4.64 -18.77 -0.71
CA ALA A 450 -6.05 -19.13 -0.84
C ALA A 450 -6.94 -18.04 -0.24
N ASN A 451 -8.23 -18.08 -0.55
CA ASN A 451 -9.24 -17.20 0.02
C ASN A 451 -10.53 -17.96 0.33
N TYR A 452 -11.44 -17.32 1.06
CA TYR A 452 -12.85 -17.66 1.06
C TYR A 452 -13.72 -16.42 0.86
N ILE A 453 -15.00 -16.63 0.58
CA ILE A 453 -16.07 -15.62 0.58
C ILE A 453 -17.26 -16.09 1.44
N ILE A 454 -17.82 -15.19 2.25
CA ILE A 454 -19.01 -15.42 3.08
C ILE A 454 -20.20 -14.70 2.46
N ASN A 455 -21.40 -15.31 2.53
CA ASN A 455 -22.68 -14.71 2.13
C ASN A 455 -22.75 -14.20 0.68
N ASN A 456 -21.84 -14.66 -0.19
CA ASN A 456 -21.63 -14.14 -1.54
C ASN A 456 -21.34 -12.62 -1.60
N ASP A 457 -20.91 -12.02 -0.48
CA ASP A 457 -20.54 -10.60 -0.40
C ASP A 457 -19.03 -10.45 -0.68
N PRO A 458 -18.61 -9.76 -1.76
CA PRO A 458 -17.21 -9.59 -2.10
C PRO A 458 -16.41 -8.80 -1.06
N ASN A 459 -17.07 -8.15 -0.10
CA ASN A 459 -16.43 -7.45 1.03
C ASN A 459 -16.25 -8.37 2.25
N MET A 460 -16.88 -9.55 2.27
CA MET A 460 -16.76 -10.55 3.35
C MET A 460 -15.83 -11.69 2.94
N THR A 461 -14.62 -11.33 2.52
CA THR A 461 -13.58 -12.26 2.08
C THR A 461 -12.44 -12.37 3.10
N LYS A 462 -11.66 -13.44 3.00
CA LYS A 462 -10.46 -13.64 3.82
C LYS A 462 -9.41 -14.41 3.06
N ASP A 463 -8.22 -13.83 2.95
CA ASP A 463 -7.04 -14.53 2.45
C ASP A 463 -6.36 -15.36 3.54
N SER A 464 -5.70 -16.44 3.10
CA SER A 464 -4.78 -17.24 3.91
C SER A 464 -3.43 -16.56 4.08
N ASN A 465 -2.54 -17.15 4.89
CA ASN A 465 -1.11 -16.92 4.73
C ASN A 465 -0.65 -17.38 3.33
N THR A 466 0.35 -16.70 2.77
CA THR A 466 1.03 -17.12 1.53
C THR A 466 2.05 -18.21 1.85
N VAL A 467 2.03 -19.31 1.11
CA VAL A 467 3.02 -20.39 1.22
C VAL A 467 3.78 -20.58 -0.09
N PRO A 468 5.11 -20.36 -0.13
CA PRO A 468 5.89 -20.55 -1.34
C PRO A 468 6.39 -21.99 -1.51
N VAL A 469 6.53 -22.39 -2.77
CA VAL A 469 7.36 -23.53 -3.18
C VAL A 469 8.67 -23.04 -3.79
N LEU A 470 9.78 -23.66 -3.38
CA LEU A 470 11.13 -23.27 -3.76
C LEU A 470 11.74 -24.39 -4.63
N PRO A 471 11.58 -24.34 -5.97
CA PRO A 471 12.26 -25.27 -6.87
C PRO A 471 13.78 -25.03 -6.90
N PRO A 472 14.58 -26.01 -7.35
CA PRO A 472 16.01 -25.83 -7.57
C PRO A 472 16.26 -24.63 -8.49
N THR A 473 17.15 -23.73 -8.08
CA THR A 473 17.45 -22.51 -8.86
C THR A 473 18.39 -22.86 -10.01
N PRO A 474 18.03 -22.57 -11.27
CA PRO A 474 18.89 -22.86 -12.43
C PRO A 474 20.20 -22.08 -12.39
N THR A 475 21.29 -22.73 -12.78
CA THR A 475 22.56 -22.10 -13.13
C THR A 475 22.64 -21.90 -14.64
N GLU A 476 23.24 -20.82 -15.13
CA GLU A 476 23.50 -20.71 -16.57
C GLU A 476 24.69 -21.57 -17.03
N PRO A 477 24.70 -22.07 -18.27
CA PRO A 477 25.89 -22.68 -18.86
C PRO A 477 26.98 -21.63 -19.13
N GLY A 478 28.21 -22.10 -19.28
CA GLY A 478 29.37 -21.28 -19.69
C GLY A 478 30.16 -21.97 -20.79
N ILE A 479 31.03 -21.24 -21.50
CA ILE A 479 31.92 -21.81 -22.51
C ILE A 479 33.30 -21.12 -22.46
N ASP A 480 34.37 -21.91 -22.54
CA ASP A 480 35.76 -21.47 -22.64
C ASP A 480 36.47 -22.20 -23.80
N LYS A 481 37.55 -21.60 -24.32
CA LYS A 481 38.38 -22.17 -25.37
C LYS A 481 39.85 -21.95 -25.08
N LYS A 482 40.64 -23.01 -25.29
CA LYS A 482 42.10 -23.01 -25.19
C LYS A 482 42.73 -23.77 -26.37
N ILE A 483 44.01 -23.57 -26.57
CA ILE A 483 44.88 -24.35 -27.45
C ILE A 483 45.73 -25.26 -26.57
N ASN A 484 45.88 -26.54 -26.95
CA ASN A 484 46.65 -27.54 -26.21
C ASN A 484 46.31 -27.56 -24.70
N LYS A 485 45.02 -27.46 -24.39
CA LYS A 485 44.35 -27.42 -23.08
C LYS A 485 44.52 -26.14 -22.25
N THR A 486 45.55 -25.32 -22.45
CA THR A 486 45.85 -24.19 -21.54
C THR A 486 46.24 -22.88 -22.20
N LEU A 487 46.59 -22.87 -23.49
CA LEU A 487 47.13 -21.69 -24.17
C LEU A 487 46.01 -20.84 -24.79
N GLU A 488 46.22 -19.52 -24.82
CA GLU A 488 45.33 -18.58 -25.54
C GLU A 488 45.94 -18.11 -26.86
N HIS A 489 47.25 -18.33 -27.02
CA HIS A 489 48.01 -18.10 -28.25
C HIS A 489 49.02 -19.24 -28.46
N LEU A 490 49.28 -19.61 -29.71
CA LEU A 490 50.31 -20.59 -30.07
C LEU A 490 51.05 -20.17 -31.36
N ASP A 491 52.37 -19.95 -31.24
CA ASP A 491 53.29 -19.93 -32.37
C ASP A 491 53.54 -21.37 -32.85
N ILE A 492 53.21 -21.67 -34.11
CA ILE A 492 53.31 -23.03 -34.68
C ILE A 492 53.50 -23.03 -36.19
N GLU A 493 54.46 -23.82 -36.67
CA GLU A 493 54.76 -23.94 -38.10
C GLU A 493 53.54 -24.34 -38.93
N ARG A 494 53.46 -23.81 -40.15
CA ARG A 494 52.45 -24.22 -41.14
C ARG A 494 52.49 -25.74 -41.32
N ASN A 495 51.32 -26.33 -41.53
CA ASN A 495 51.09 -27.78 -41.63
C ASN A 495 51.36 -28.59 -40.33
N THR A 496 51.86 -28.00 -39.24
CA THR A 496 52.04 -28.69 -37.96
C THR A 496 50.75 -28.74 -37.16
N SER A 497 50.43 -29.92 -36.61
CA SER A 497 49.19 -30.17 -35.88
C SER A 497 49.20 -29.62 -34.45
N TYR A 498 48.09 -29.04 -34.04
CA TYR A 498 47.78 -28.69 -32.65
C TYR A 498 46.32 -29.03 -32.33
N MET A 499 45.88 -28.73 -31.12
CA MET A 499 44.52 -29.04 -30.63
C MET A 499 43.82 -27.77 -30.14
N TYR A 500 42.61 -27.49 -30.62
CA TYR A 500 41.68 -26.62 -29.89
C TYR A 500 40.88 -27.45 -28.87
N ASN A 501 40.60 -26.83 -27.73
CA ASN A 501 39.89 -27.42 -26.61
C ASN A 501 38.77 -26.47 -26.21
N VAL A 502 37.52 -26.87 -26.46
CA VAL A 502 36.32 -26.11 -26.09
C VAL A 502 35.66 -26.81 -24.91
N ASN A 503 35.53 -26.10 -23.78
CA ASN A 503 34.90 -26.62 -22.57
C ASN A 503 33.59 -25.87 -22.33
N ALA A 504 32.46 -26.57 -22.42
CA ALA A 504 31.13 -26.02 -22.12
C ALA A 504 30.65 -26.53 -20.76
N ALA A 505 30.51 -25.64 -19.78
CA ALA A 505 29.97 -25.97 -18.47
C ALA A 505 28.47 -26.29 -18.55
N LEU A 506 28.07 -27.41 -17.94
CA LEU A 506 26.70 -27.87 -17.88
C LEU A 506 25.96 -27.25 -16.69
N PRO A 507 24.72 -26.79 -16.89
CA PRO A 507 23.88 -26.27 -15.84
C PRO A 507 23.30 -27.40 -14.97
N ASN A 508 22.99 -27.11 -13.71
CA ASN A 508 22.43 -28.08 -12.76
C ASN A 508 21.09 -28.71 -13.20
N ASP A 509 20.35 -28.02 -14.07
CA ASP A 509 19.07 -28.44 -14.64
C ASP A 509 19.18 -28.87 -16.12
N ILE A 510 20.38 -29.23 -16.62
CA ILE A 510 20.62 -29.65 -18.02
C ILE A 510 19.62 -30.68 -18.55
N SER A 511 19.10 -31.58 -17.70
CA SER A 511 18.15 -32.62 -18.09
C SER A 511 16.79 -32.10 -18.58
N THR A 512 16.47 -30.83 -18.39
CA THR A 512 15.24 -30.18 -18.87
C THR A 512 15.49 -29.08 -19.91
N TYR A 513 16.73 -28.93 -20.39
CA TYR A 513 17.03 -28.08 -21.55
C TYR A 513 16.46 -28.68 -22.83
N LYS A 514 16.11 -27.80 -23.78
CA LYS A 514 15.50 -28.18 -25.07
C LYS A 514 16.51 -28.16 -26.22
N ASN A 515 17.57 -27.37 -26.08
CA ASN A 515 18.61 -27.21 -27.10
C ASN A 515 19.95 -26.87 -26.43
N PHE A 516 21.04 -27.42 -26.96
CA PHE A 516 22.41 -27.15 -26.51
C PHE A 516 23.38 -27.56 -27.63
N VAL A 517 23.97 -26.56 -28.29
CA VAL A 517 24.76 -26.71 -29.52
C VAL A 517 26.06 -25.95 -29.39
N ILE A 518 27.18 -26.68 -29.41
CA ILE A 518 28.52 -26.11 -29.48
C ILE A 518 28.91 -26.07 -30.96
N THR A 519 29.27 -24.89 -31.47
CA THR A 519 29.71 -24.67 -32.85
C THR A 519 31.09 -24.02 -32.85
N ASP A 520 32.01 -24.55 -33.65
CA ASP A 520 33.36 -24.00 -33.84
C ASP A 520 33.58 -23.86 -35.36
N ASN A 521 33.83 -22.66 -35.85
CA ASN A 521 34.02 -22.43 -37.28
C ASN A 521 35.41 -21.86 -37.52
N LEU A 522 36.34 -22.74 -37.91
CA LEU A 522 37.73 -22.36 -38.12
C LEU A 522 37.85 -21.46 -39.36
N GLU A 523 38.64 -20.41 -39.23
CA GLU A 523 39.04 -19.52 -40.34
C GLU A 523 39.55 -20.31 -41.56
N ASP A 524 39.26 -19.81 -42.78
CA ASP A 524 39.56 -20.51 -44.05
C ASP A 524 41.04 -20.88 -44.24
N VAL A 525 41.95 -20.23 -43.51
CA VAL A 525 43.40 -20.48 -43.53
C VAL A 525 43.85 -21.64 -42.63
N LEU A 526 42.95 -22.15 -41.79
CA LEU A 526 43.14 -23.35 -40.97
C LEU A 526 42.51 -24.56 -41.67
N THR A 527 42.85 -25.76 -41.22
CA THR A 527 42.15 -27.01 -41.58
C THR A 527 41.98 -27.87 -40.35
N ILE A 528 40.84 -28.56 -40.23
CA ILE A 528 40.67 -29.67 -39.29
C ILE A 528 41.42 -30.88 -39.86
N ASN A 529 42.45 -31.37 -39.15
CA ASN A 529 43.43 -32.31 -39.69
C ASN A 529 43.45 -33.67 -38.96
N GLY A 530 42.41 -33.99 -38.20
CA GLY A 530 42.24 -35.26 -37.50
C GLY A 530 40.81 -35.46 -37.00
N GLU A 531 40.59 -36.50 -36.18
CA GLU A 531 39.27 -36.75 -35.60
C GLU A 531 38.92 -35.76 -34.48
N VAL A 532 37.72 -35.17 -34.57
CA VAL A 532 37.11 -34.41 -33.47
C VAL A 532 36.58 -35.35 -32.40
N VAL A 533 37.01 -35.18 -31.15
CA VAL A 533 36.58 -36.00 -30.01
C VAL A 533 35.68 -35.17 -29.07
N VAL A 534 34.61 -35.78 -28.57
CA VAL A 534 33.70 -35.18 -27.58
C VAL A 534 33.71 -36.04 -26.32
N LEU A 535 33.95 -35.42 -25.17
CA LEU A 535 33.93 -36.04 -23.85
C LEU A 535 32.96 -35.28 -22.92
N VAL A 536 32.53 -35.92 -21.84
CA VAL A 536 31.75 -35.32 -20.76
C VAL A 536 32.44 -35.65 -19.44
N ASP A 537 32.89 -34.63 -18.71
CA ASP A 537 33.79 -34.77 -17.55
C ASP A 537 35.00 -35.71 -17.80
N GLY A 538 35.49 -35.76 -19.05
CA GLY A 538 36.59 -36.64 -19.47
C GLY A 538 36.19 -38.07 -19.86
N TYR A 539 34.91 -38.44 -19.78
CA TYR A 539 34.38 -39.74 -20.21
C TYR A 539 33.74 -39.66 -21.60
N GLN A 540 33.85 -40.74 -22.37
CA GLN A 540 33.12 -40.86 -23.63
C GLN A 540 31.73 -41.46 -23.36
N LEU A 541 30.67 -40.71 -23.66
CA LEU A 541 29.28 -41.18 -23.58
C LEU A 541 28.88 -41.90 -24.89
N PRO A 542 27.76 -42.65 -24.90
CA PRO A 542 27.25 -43.28 -26.12
C PRO A 542 27.04 -42.28 -27.26
N GLU A 543 27.30 -42.69 -28.50
CA GLU A 543 27.14 -41.83 -29.68
C GLU A 543 25.70 -41.30 -29.85
N SER A 544 24.69 -41.97 -29.28
CA SER A 544 23.31 -41.50 -29.27
C SER A 544 23.08 -40.22 -28.45
N THR A 545 24.00 -39.86 -27.53
CA THR A 545 23.88 -38.65 -26.70
C THR A 545 24.13 -37.36 -27.49
N PHE A 546 24.90 -37.42 -28.59
CA PHE A 546 25.32 -36.26 -29.37
C PHE A 546 25.22 -36.49 -30.89
N VAL A 547 24.82 -35.46 -31.64
CA VAL A 547 25.14 -35.39 -33.07
C VAL A 547 26.41 -34.56 -33.25
N LYS A 548 27.51 -35.25 -33.62
CA LYS A 548 28.79 -34.66 -34.04
C LYS A 548 28.77 -34.50 -35.56
N SER A 549 28.94 -33.26 -36.05
CA SER A 549 29.09 -32.96 -37.48
C SER A 549 30.39 -32.20 -37.71
N VAL A 550 31.09 -32.55 -38.79
CA VAL A 550 32.28 -31.82 -39.28
C VAL A 550 32.05 -31.57 -40.77
N ASP A 551 31.90 -30.30 -41.15
CA ASP A 551 31.65 -29.87 -42.52
C ASP A 551 32.71 -28.82 -42.91
N GLY A 552 33.68 -29.24 -43.73
CA GLY A 552 34.87 -28.46 -44.04
C GLY A 552 35.63 -28.05 -42.77
N ASN A 553 35.62 -26.74 -42.48
CA ASN A 553 36.26 -26.14 -41.30
C ASN A 553 35.31 -25.97 -40.10
N LYS A 554 34.05 -26.37 -40.22
CA LYS A 554 33.03 -26.18 -39.18
C LYS A 554 32.78 -27.47 -38.40
N VAL A 555 32.93 -27.39 -37.08
CA VAL A 555 32.49 -28.41 -36.11
C VAL A 555 31.14 -27.99 -35.53
N THR A 556 30.24 -28.95 -35.33
CA THR A 556 29.00 -28.75 -34.58
C THR A 556 28.70 -29.98 -33.72
N VAL A 557 28.46 -29.77 -32.43
CA VAL A 557 28.10 -30.80 -31.45
C VAL A 557 26.75 -30.42 -30.85
N THR A 558 25.71 -31.18 -31.17
CA THR A 558 24.34 -30.98 -30.69
C THR A 558 23.96 -32.07 -29.71
N VAL A 559 23.51 -31.70 -28.51
CA VAL A 559 22.96 -32.65 -27.53
C VAL A 559 21.64 -33.25 -28.06
N LYS A 560 21.46 -34.57 -27.89
CA LYS A 560 20.22 -35.29 -28.20
C LYS A 560 19.56 -35.89 -26.98
N ASP A 561 20.35 -36.44 -26.05
CA ASP A 561 19.85 -37.01 -24.81
C ASP A 561 20.30 -36.13 -23.62
N PHE A 562 19.42 -35.21 -23.23
CA PHE A 562 19.62 -34.35 -22.07
C PHE A 562 19.54 -35.11 -20.74
N ALA A 563 18.75 -36.20 -20.68
CA ALA A 563 18.61 -37.00 -19.47
C ALA A 563 19.92 -37.73 -19.12
N ALA A 564 20.65 -38.21 -20.14
CA ALA A 564 21.98 -38.79 -19.99
C ALA A 564 23.04 -37.81 -19.43
N LEU A 565 22.80 -36.49 -19.49
CA LEU A 565 23.70 -35.47 -18.96
C LEU A 565 23.42 -35.09 -17.48
N LYS A 566 22.40 -35.67 -16.85
CA LYS A 566 22.02 -35.35 -15.45
C LYS A 566 23.19 -35.62 -14.48
N GLY A 567 23.67 -34.57 -13.82
CA GLY A 567 24.74 -34.64 -12.81
C GLY A 567 26.18 -34.48 -13.32
N TYR A 568 26.38 -34.41 -14.64
CA TYR A 568 27.68 -34.06 -15.24
C TYR A 568 27.93 -32.55 -15.18
N LYS A 569 29.21 -32.13 -15.21
CA LYS A 569 29.63 -30.73 -15.01
C LYS A 569 30.03 -30.00 -16.29
N GLN A 570 30.54 -30.69 -17.30
CA GLN A 570 30.96 -30.05 -18.56
C GLN A 570 31.10 -31.04 -19.73
N ILE A 571 30.87 -30.53 -20.94
CA ILE A 571 31.23 -31.16 -22.22
C ILE A 571 32.58 -30.60 -22.67
N GLN A 572 33.51 -31.45 -23.09
CA GLN A 572 34.78 -31.05 -23.72
C GLN A 572 34.80 -31.48 -25.19
N VAL A 573 35.11 -30.55 -26.10
CA VAL A 573 35.30 -30.81 -27.54
C VAL A 573 36.78 -30.58 -27.90
N TYR A 574 37.39 -31.58 -28.50
CA TYR A 574 38.78 -31.61 -28.93
C TYR A 574 38.82 -31.54 -30.46
N ILE A 575 39.36 -30.46 -31.02
CA ILE A 575 39.40 -30.22 -32.48
C ILE A 575 40.87 -30.15 -32.92
N PRO A 576 41.43 -31.22 -33.53
CA PRO A 576 42.77 -31.17 -34.11
C PRO A 576 42.79 -30.27 -35.35
N ALA A 577 43.72 -29.34 -35.40
CA ALA A 577 43.85 -28.39 -36.50
C ALA A 577 45.31 -28.12 -36.89
N ASN A 578 45.50 -27.58 -38.09
CA ASN A 578 46.75 -26.96 -38.53
C ASN A 578 46.50 -25.68 -39.35
N ILE A 579 47.55 -24.86 -39.52
CA ILE A 579 47.56 -23.73 -40.47
C ILE A 579 47.92 -24.28 -41.85
N LYS A 580 47.17 -23.93 -42.91
CA LYS A 580 47.43 -24.41 -44.28
C LYS A 580 48.83 -23.99 -44.78
N THR A 581 49.46 -24.87 -45.55
CA THR A 581 50.83 -24.67 -46.08
C THR A 581 50.96 -23.41 -46.93
N ASP A 582 49.90 -23.04 -47.66
CA ASP A 582 49.82 -21.93 -48.61
C ASP A 582 48.89 -20.79 -48.17
N ALA A 583 48.38 -20.82 -46.93
CA ALA A 583 47.41 -19.85 -46.43
C ALA A 583 47.92 -18.40 -46.47
N ASP A 584 47.14 -17.49 -47.06
CA ASP A 584 47.42 -16.06 -47.01
C ASP A 584 47.00 -15.46 -45.66
N LEU A 585 47.99 -15.12 -44.83
CA LEU A 585 47.76 -14.57 -43.50
C LEU A 585 47.72 -13.03 -43.47
N ARG A 586 47.96 -12.36 -44.60
CA ARG A 586 48.08 -10.89 -44.68
C ARG A 586 46.80 -10.14 -44.32
N LYS A 587 45.64 -10.82 -44.31
CA LYS A 587 44.35 -10.27 -43.87
C LYS A 587 44.16 -10.26 -42.35
N TYR A 588 45.02 -10.94 -41.59
CA TYR A 588 44.98 -10.96 -40.12
C TYR A 588 46.08 -10.07 -39.52
N ALA A 589 45.76 -9.32 -38.47
CA ALA A 589 46.75 -8.54 -37.73
C ALA A 589 47.82 -9.47 -37.15
N ASP A 590 49.10 -9.07 -37.24
CA ASP A 590 50.27 -9.85 -36.81
C ASP A 590 50.36 -11.29 -37.37
N SER A 591 49.66 -11.62 -38.46
CA SER A 591 49.48 -13.00 -38.93
C SER A 591 48.83 -13.93 -37.86
N LYS A 592 48.11 -13.36 -36.89
CA LYS A 592 47.37 -14.07 -35.83
C LYS A 592 46.00 -14.46 -36.32
N VAL A 593 45.83 -15.74 -36.65
CA VAL A 593 44.54 -16.30 -37.03
C VAL A 593 43.70 -16.53 -35.76
N PRO A 594 42.57 -15.83 -35.57
CA PRO A 594 41.68 -16.08 -34.44
C PRO A 594 40.86 -17.35 -34.65
N ASN A 595 40.40 -17.94 -33.55
CA ASN A 595 39.34 -18.95 -33.58
C ASN A 595 38.45 -18.84 -32.33
N THR A 596 37.13 -18.88 -32.52
CA THR A 596 36.09 -18.67 -31.50
C THR A 596 35.13 -19.86 -31.50
N ALA A 597 34.65 -20.27 -30.33
CA ALA A 597 33.56 -21.23 -30.22
C ALA A 597 32.29 -20.52 -29.74
N HIS A 598 31.14 -20.99 -30.22
CA HIS A 598 29.82 -20.46 -29.96
C HIS A 598 28.97 -21.56 -29.31
N LEU A 599 28.32 -21.25 -28.19
CA LEU A 599 27.34 -22.10 -27.52
C LEU A 599 25.95 -21.48 -27.66
N ALA A 600 25.06 -22.11 -28.40
CA ALA A 600 23.64 -21.76 -28.45
C ALA A 600 22.82 -22.78 -27.64
N PHE A 601 21.86 -22.31 -26.85
CA PHE A 601 21.03 -23.17 -26.00
C PHE A 601 19.61 -22.63 -25.83
N THR A 602 18.68 -23.51 -25.47
CA THR A 602 17.33 -23.17 -25.01
C THR A 602 17.14 -23.80 -23.65
N ASN A 603 17.06 -22.95 -22.61
CA ASN A 603 17.07 -23.39 -21.22
C ASN A 603 15.73 -24.02 -20.78
N SER A 604 15.69 -24.49 -19.54
CA SER A 604 14.52 -25.15 -18.92
C SER A 604 13.28 -24.25 -18.77
N ASN A 605 13.45 -22.92 -18.85
CA ASN A 605 12.35 -21.95 -18.90
C ASN A 605 11.86 -21.70 -20.35
N GLY A 606 12.45 -22.37 -21.35
CA GLY A 606 12.15 -22.17 -22.77
C GLY A 606 12.76 -20.91 -23.38
N ILE A 607 13.73 -20.29 -22.70
CA ILE A 607 14.39 -19.06 -23.14
C ILE A 607 15.67 -19.43 -23.92
N ASP A 608 15.81 -18.85 -25.12
CA ASP A 608 17.01 -18.99 -25.95
C ASP A 608 18.15 -18.12 -25.44
N GLY A 609 19.37 -18.65 -25.47
CA GLY A 609 20.59 -17.97 -25.08
C GLY A 609 21.77 -18.35 -25.97
N SER A 610 22.76 -17.47 -26.05
CA SER A 610 24.02 -17.73 -26.74
C SER A 610 25.20 -17.18 -25.94
N LYS A 611 26.35 -17.88 -25.97
CA LYS A 611 27.61 -17.43 -25.38
C LYS A 611 28.77 -17.76 -26.32
N ASP A 612 29.69 -16.81 -26.44
CA ASP A 612 30.88 -16.92 -27.27
C ASP A 612 32.13 -16.99 -26.38
N THR A 613 33.15 -17.72 -26.81
CA THR A 613 34.43 -17.75 -26.12
C THR A 613 35.25 -16.50 -26.44
N VAL A 614 36.15 -16.11 -25.55
CA VAL A 614 37.24 -15.19 -25.92
C VAL A 614 38.04 -15.84 -27.07
N PRO A 615 38.35 -15.13 -28.17
CA PRO A 615 39.08 -15.72 -29.30
C PRO A 615 40.50 -16.15 -28.89
N VAL A 616 40.89 -17.37 -29.25
CA VAL A 616 42.28 -17.84 -29.17
C VAL A 616 42.96 -17.70 -30.52
N THR A 617 44.30 -17.59 -30.57
CA THR A 617 45.02 -17.26 -31.82
C THR A 617 46.19 -18.19 -32.15
N VAL A 618 46.50 -18.38 -33.44
CA VAL A 618 47.69 -19.09 -33.91
C VAL A 618 48.46 -18.33 -34.99
N THR A 619 49.79 -18.50 -35.04
CA THR A 619 50.68 -17.79 -35.99
C THR A 619 51.86 -18.67 -36.42
N PRO A 620 52.28 -18.68 -37.71
CA PRO A 620 53.52 -19.31 -38.13
C PRO A 620 54.78 -18.56 -37.70
N PRO A 621 55.82 -19.26 -37.20
CA PRO A 621 57.14 -18.68 -37.03
C PRO A 621 57.70 -18.15 -38.36
N GLY A 622 58.04 -16.86 -38.40
CA GLY A 622 58.87 -16.28 -39.48
C GLY A 622 58.17 -15.38 -40.50
N GLU A 623 56.84 -15.28 -40.53
CA GLU A 623 56.13 -14.29 -41.37
C GLU A 623 55.84 -12.99 -40.60
N THR A 624 56.90 -12.23 -40.28
CA THR A 624 56.77 -10.88 -39.74
C THR A 624 56.18 -9.93 -40.80
N PRO A 625 55.08 -9.22 -40.52
CA PRO A 625 54.70 -8.02 -41.28
C PRO A 625 55.84 -6.97 -41.24
N PRO A 626 55.79 -5.88 -42.03
CA PRO A 626 56.55 -4.68 -41.66
C PRO A 626 56.15 -4.36 -40.22
N THR A 627 57.13 -4.43 -39.31
CA THR A 627 56.84 -4.50 -37.87
C THR A 627 55.88 -3.37 -37.50
N PRO A 628 54.69 -3.67 -36.94
CA PRO A 628 53.86 -2.63 -36.35
C PRO A 628 54.78 -1.83 -35.46
N VAL A 629 54.87 -0.52 -35.67
CA VAL A 629 55.78 0.31 -34.87
C VAL A 629 55.35 0.09 -33.43
N ASN A 630 56.18 -0.62 -32.66
CA ASN A 630 55.81 -1.01 -31.31
C ASN A 630 55.41 0.27 -30.57
N PRO A 631 54.21 0.33 -29.95
CA PRO A 631 53.84 1.47 -29.14
C PRO A 631 54.95 1.65 -28.09
N PRO A 632 55.41 2.88 -27.83
CA PRO A 632 56.48 3.10 -26.87
C PRO A 632 56.04 2.53 -25.52
N THR A 633 56.89 1.71 -24.91
CA THR A 633 56.67 1.22 -23.54
C THR A 633 57.55 2.04 -22.59
N PRO A 634 57.21 2.15 -21.29
CA PRO A 634 58.08 2.80 -20.30
C PRO A 634 59.53 2.34 -20.42
N GLY A 635 60.46 3.29 -20.47
CA GLY A 635 61.90 3.02 -20.60
C GLY A 635 62.39 2.52 -21.97
N LYS A 636 61.53 2.42 -23.00
CA LYS A 636 61.91 2.08 -24.40
C LYS A 636 61.39 3.15 -25.37
N PRO A 637 62.13 4.24 -25.60
CA PRO A 637 61.72 5.29 -26.52
C PRO A 637 61.80 4.81 -27.98
N VAL A 638 60.84 5.22 -28.79
CA VAL A 638 60.68 4.79 -30.19
C VAL A 638 60.75 5.99 -31.12
N LYS A 639 61.41 5.83 -32.26
CA LYS A 639 61.50 6.84 -33.32
C LYS A 639 60.86 6.31 -34.59
N THR A 640 60.07 7.15 -35.24
CA THR A 640 59.47 6.87 -36.55
C THR A 640 59.70 8.02 -37.51
N VAL A 641 59.48 7.74 -38.79
CA VAL A 641 59.51 8.72 -39.86
C VAL A 641 58.30 8.53 -40.78
N SER A 642 57.74 9.64 -41.26
CA SER A 642 56.55 9.68 -42.13
C SER A 642 56.50 10.99 -42.91
N GLY A 643 55.50 11.16 -43.79
CA GLY A 643 55.22 12.44 -44.44
C GLY A 643 54.88 13.56 -43.44
N VAL A 644 54.69 14.79 -43.90
CA VAL A 644 54.39 15.93 -42.99
C VAL A 644 53.08 15.75 -42.23
N ASP A 645 52.06 15.19 -42.87
CA ASP A 645 50.76 14.84 -42.25
C ASP A 645 50.93 13.69 -41.24
N GLY A 646 51.90 12.83 -41.53
CA GLY A 646 52.46 11.81 -40.66
C GLY A 646 51.60 10.59 -40.40
N ASP A 647 50.64 10.34 -41.29
CA ASP A 647 50.03 9.04 -41.48
C ASP A 647 51.09 7.97 -41.78
N ASN A 648 50.76 6.71 -41.46
CA ASN A 648 51.60 5.54 -41.70
C ASN A 648 53.06 5.68 -41.19
N PRO A 649 53.26 5.94 -39.87
CA PRO A 649 54.58 6.03 -39.29
C PRO A 649 55.36 4.72 -39.50
N THR A 650 56.60 4.84 -40.00
CA THR A 650 57.46 3.71 -40.38
C THR A 650 58.88 3.89 -39.84
N TYR A 651 59.66 2.81 -39.80
CA TYR A 651 61.10 2.87 -39.53
C TYR A 651 61.91 3.24 -40.78
N SER A 652 61.33 3.15 -41.99
CA SER A 652 61.98 3.56 -43.23
C SER A 652 61.00 4.24 -44.19
N LEU A 653 61.25 5.51 -44.49
CA LEU A 653 60.53 6.31 -45.48
C LEU A 653 61.32 6.41 -46.78
N ARG A 654 60.63 6.31 -47.92
CA ARG A 654 61.17 6.63 -49.25
C ARG A 654 60.42 7.84 -49.80
N LEU A 655 61.14 8.90 -50.16
CA LEU A 655 60.54 10.15 -50.64
C LEU A 655 60.10 10.01 -52.11
N GLY A 656 59.06 10.75 -52.51
CA GLY A 656 58.61 10.82 -53.90
C GLY A 656 59.51 11.73 -54.74
N LEU A 657 59.89 12.87 -54.17
CA LEU A 657 60.87 13.82 -54.68
C LEU A 657 61.93 14.08 -53.60
N ALA A 658 63.17 14.38 -54.01
CA ALA A 658 64.24 14.69 -53.06
C ALA A 658 64.05 16.04 -52.33
N SER A 659 63.08 16.85 -52.75
CA SER A 659 62.67 18.10 -52.11
C SER A 659 61.56 17.93 -51.06
N ASP A 660 60.96 16.75 -50.95
CA ASP A 660 59.81 16.51 -50.06
C ASP A 660 60.19 16.77 -48.60
N ALA A 661 59.29 17.45 -47.89
CA ALA A 661 59.35 17.55 -46.44
C ALA A 661 58.80 16.26 -45.81
N PHE A 662 59.30 15.94 -44.63
CA PHE A 662 58.92 14.77 -43.84
C PHE A 662 59.05 15.11 -42.35
N ARG A 663 58.60 14.23 -41.45
CA ARG A 663 58.80 14.44 -40.01
C ARG A 663 59.33 13.20 -39.31
N PHE A 664 60.07 13.44 -38.22
CA PHE A 664 60.43 12.42 -37.25
C PHE A 664 59.56 12.56 -36.01
N ASP A 665 58.89 11.49 -35.60
CA ASP A 665 58.16 11.42 -34.33
C ASP A 665 59.00 10.58 -33.34
N ILE A 666 59.54 11.22 -32.30
CA ILE A 666 60.27 10.59 -31.19
C ILE A 666 59.33 10.48 -30.00
N LYS A 667 58.95 9.26 -29.63
CA LYS A 667 57.92 8.98 -28.61
C LYS A 667 58.53 8.24 -27.42
N SER A 668 58.23 8.69 -26.20
CA SER A 668 58.63 8.02 -24.95
C SER A 668 57.51 8.08 -23.92
N VAL A 669 57.25 6.97 -23.24
CA VAL A 669 56.31 6.94 -22.10
C VAL A 669 57.05 7.31 -20.83
N VAL A 670 56.54 8.28 -20.08
CA VAL A 670 57.07 8.62 -18.76
C VAL A 670 56.76 7.49 -17.78
N PRO A 671 57.75 6.96 -17.04
CA PRO A 671 57.54 5.85 -16.12
C PRO A 671 56.47 6.15 -15.06
N GLN A 672 55.51 5.23 -14.89
CA GLN A 672 54.48 5.26 -13.83
C GLN A 672 55.01 4.69 -12.52
N ASP A 673 54.31 4.97 -11.42
CA ASP A 673 54.56 4.30 -10.14
C ASP A 673 54.04 2.86 -10.16
N MET A 674 54.83 1.90 -9.67
CA MET A 674 54.44 0.47 -9.73
C MET A 674 53.55 0.03 -8.56
N THR A 675 53.84 0.54 -7.37
CA THR A 675 53.05 0.39 -6.15
C THR A 675 53.25 1.64 -5.30
N LYS A 676 52.44 1.83 -4.26
CA LYS A 676 52.55 2.97 -3.33
C LYS A 676 53.94 3.08 -2.69
N GLU A 677 54.62 1.94 -2.47
CA GLU A 677 55.96 1.82 -1.89
C GLU A 677 57.08 1.89 -2.94
N LYS A 678 56.75 1.79 -4.23
CA LYS A 678 57.67 1.76 -5.38
C LYS A 678 57.41 2.92 -6.33
N ARG A 679 57.41 4.13 -5.77
CA ARG A 679 57.28 5.38 -6.53
C ARG A 679 58.57 5.77 -7.23
N GLN A 680 58.45 6.25 -8.45
CA GLN A 680 59.53 6.77 -9.24
C GLN A 680 59.60 8.29 -9.05
N ASN A 681 60.76 8.77 -8.59
CA ASN A 681 61.05 10.20 -8.55
C ASN A 681 61.54 10.65 -9.93
N ILE A 682 60.61 11.07 -10.78
CA ILE A 682 60.90 11.61 -12.12
C ILE A 682 60.78 13.13 -12.07
N THR A 683 61.89 13.84 -12.28
CA THR A 683 62.00 15.31 -12.16
C THR A 683 62.17 16.02 -13.49
N SER A 684 62.59 15.31 -14.54
CA SER A 684 62.61 15.85 -15.91
C SER A 684 62.54 14.77 -16.99
N ILE A 685 62.16 15.18 -18.20
CA ILE A 685 62.37 14.42 -19.44
C ILE A 685 63.01 15.31 -20.50
N THR A 686 64.10 14.84 -21.10
CA THR A 686 64.82 15.50 -22.18
C THR A 686 64.85 14.60 -23.40
N ILE A 687 64.28 15.04 -24.51
CA ILE A 687 64.35 14.38 -25.82
C ILE A 687 65.34 15.16 -26.69
N LYS A 688 66.39 14.49 -27.14
CA LYS A 688 67.47 15.09 -27.94
C LYS A 688 67.63 14.33 -29.26
N ASP A 689 67.63 15.08 -30.36
CA ASP A 689 67.86 14.52 -31.70
C ASP A 689 68.94 15.32 -32.43
N ARG A 690 69.92 14.63 -33.02
CA ARG A 690 70.96 15.25 -33.86
C ARG A 690 70.83 14.72 -35.27
N LEU A 691 70.24 15.53 -36.14
CA LEU A 691 70.01 15.18 -37.53
C LEU A 691 71.34 15.13 -38.31
N ASP A 692 71.34 14.38 -39.40
CA ASP A 692 72.44 14.37 -40.36
C ASP A 692 72.62 15.75 -41.03
N ASN A 693 73.86 16.10 -41.38
CA ASN A 693 74.23 17.41 -41.97
C ASN A 693 73.53 17.73 -43.32
N ASN A 694 73.03 16.71 -44.02
CA ASN A 694 72.27 16.86 -45.26
C ASN A 694 70.79 17.22 -45.02
N LEU A 695 70.32 17.21 -43.77
CA LEU A 695 68.97 17.60 -43.40
C LEU A 695 68.92 19.04 -42.87
N LYS A 696 67.72 19.60 -42.77
CA LYS A 696 67.43 20.89 -42.12
C LYS A 696 66.14 20.78 -41.33
N VAL A 697 66.20 21.10 -40.02
CA VAL A 697 65.01 21.29 -39.18
C VAL A 697 64.24 22.52 -39.68
N THR A 698 62.92 22.38 -39.80
CA THR A 698 62.01 23.46 -40.25
C THR A 698 61.16 23.96 -39.10
N SER A 699 60.61 23.05 -38.28
CA SER A 699 59.89 23.35 -37.05
C SER A 699 59.96 22.14 -36.10
N VAL A 700 59.68 22.39 -34.82
CA VAL A 700 59.59 21.36 -33.79
C VAL A 700 58.32 21.60 -32.99
N ALA A 701 57.54 20.56 -32.78
CA ALA A 701 56.35 20.56 -31.95
C ALA A 701 56.44 19.47 -30.87
N LEU A 702 55.62 19.60 -29.83
CA LEU A 702 55.50 18.61 -28.76
C LEU A 702 54.05 18.16 -28.67
N LYS A 703 53.83 16.85 -28.63
CA LYS A 703 52.50 16.23 -28.55
C LYS A 703 52.46 15.27 -27.38
N ILE A 704 51.45 15.39 -26.53
CA ILE A 704 51.22 14.51 -25.38
C ILE A 704 50.03 13.63 -25.73
N THR A 705 50.18 12.31 -25.62
CA THR A 705 49.15 11.34 -26.01
C THR A 705 49.06 10.17 -25.03
N GLY A 706 47.91 9.52 -24.99
CA GLY A 706 47.52 8.60 -23.93
C GLY A 706 46.64 9.30 -22.91
N GLN A 707 46.14 8.53 -21.95
CA GLN A 707 45.41 9.00 -20.77
C GLN A 707 46.08 8.34 -19.57
N ALA A 708 46.29 9.08 -18.48
CA ALA A 708 46.73 8.46 -17.24
C ALA A 708 45.63 7.53 -16.71
N ASP A 709 45.97 6.26 -16.48
CA ASP A 709 45.17 5.39 -15.62
C ASP A 709 45.08 6.01 -14.22
N ALA A 710 43.98 5.75 -13.51
CA ALA A 710 43.69 6.36 -12.20
C ALA A 710 44.80 6.15 -11.15
N ILE A 711 45.69 5.17 -11.36
CA ILE A 711 46.73 4.71 -10.44
C ILE A 711 48.16 5.18 -10.83
N SER A 712 48.32 6.04 -11.84
CA SER A 712 49.64 6.29 -12.48
C SER A 712 50.69 6.96 -11.57
N ASN A 713 50.25 7.71 -10.55
CA ASN A 713 51.10 8.50 -9.66
C ASN A 713 50.68 8.48 -8.17
N PHE A 714 49.64 7.73 -7.80
CA PHE A 714 49.07 7.60 -6.46
C PHE A 714 48.69 8.92 -5.72
N ILE A 715 48.56 10.04 -6.44
CA ILE A 715 48.30 11.36 -5.83
C ILE A 715 46.86 11.48 -5.32
N ASP A 716 45.91 10.88 -6.03
CA ASP A 716 44.50 10.85 -5.63
C ASP A 716 44.29 9.90 -4.44
N GLU A 717 44.93 8.74 -4.44
CA GLU A 717 44.93 7.81 -3.31
C GLU A 717 45.55 8.43 -2.05
N ASP A 718 46.69 9.13 -2.16
CA ASP A 718 47.30 9.84 -1.03
C ASP A 718 46.37 10.90 -0.45
N TYR A 719 45.69 11.67 -1.31
CA TYR A 719 44.72 12.67 -0.89
C TYR A 719 43.54 12.02 -0.15
N GLN A 720 42.98 10.94 -0.68
CA GLN A 720 41.86 10.23 -0.05
C GLN A 720 42.27 9.53 1.26
N GLU A 721 43.46 8.94 1.32
CA GLU A 721 43.96 8.26 2.53
C GLU A 721 44.29 9.27 3.63
N ALA A 722 44.96 10.38 3.30
CA ALA A 722 45.22 11.44 4.27
C ALA A 722 43.92 12.10 4.75
N LYS A 723 42.93 12.28 3.85
CA LYS A 723 41.59 12.74 4.22
C LYS A 723 40.90 11.76 5.18
N LYS A 724 40.89 10.47 4.85
CA LYS A 724 40.31 9.42 5.69
C LYS A 724 40.97 9.35 7.06
N ALA A 725 42.30 9.38 7.13
CA ALA A 725 43.04 9.39 8.39
C ALA A 725 42.74 10.62 9.25
N LEU A 726 42.55 11.79 8.64
CA LEU A 726 42.13 13.02 9.31
C LEU A 726 40.70 12.94 9.84
N ASP A 727 39.76 12.42 9.04
CA ASP A 727 38.35 12.28 9.43
C ASP A 727 38.20 11.21 10.54
N GLU A 728 38.92 10.08 10.45
CA GLU A 728 39.01 9.06 11.50
C GLU A 728 39.65 9.61 12.78
N ALA A 729 40.70 10.43 12.67
CA ALA A 729 41.34 11.04 13.83
C ALA A 729 40.40 12.03 14.54
N LYS A 730 39.59 12.79 13.79
CA LYS A 730 38.54 13.68 14.32
C LYS A 730 37.41 12.89 14.98
N ALA A 731 36.92 11.81 14.34
CA ALA A 731 35.91 10.93 14.91
C ALA A 731 36.35 10.29 16.24
N LYS A 732 37.60 9.83 16.34
CA LYS A 732 38.18 9.31 17.59
C LYS A 732 38.26 10.35 18.70
N LEU A 733 38.50 11.64 18.38
CA LEU A 733 38.43 12.70 19.39
C LEU A 733 37.00 12.92 19.87
N GLU A 734 36.00 12.89 18.98
CA GLU A 734 34.59 12.92 19.40
C GLU A 734 34.22 11.74 20.30
N GLU A 735 34.73 10.54 20.01
CA GLU A 735 34.52 9.35 20.84
C GLU A 735 35.16 9.50 22.22
N ILE A 736 36.42 9.92 22.29
CA ILE A 736 37.15 10.17 23.55
C ILE A 736 36.47 11.28 24.37
N THR A 737 35.98 12.34 23.73
CA THR A 737 35.30 13.45 24.43
C THR A 737 33.86 13.14 24.83
N LYS A 738 33.20 12.18 24.18
CA LYS A 738 31.89 11.63 24.59
C LYS A 738 31.98 10.56 25.67
N ALA A 739 33.18 10.04 25.98
CA ALA A 739 33.39 9.01 26.99
C ALA A 739 33.22 9.55 28.43
N THR A 740 31.98 9.76 28.87
CA THR A 740 31.66 10.15 30.25
C THR A 740 31.80 8.96 31.19
N GLY A 741 32.85 8.94 32.00
CA GLY A 741 33.06 7.95 33.07
C GLY A 741 32.07 8.11 34.23
N THR A 742 30.81 7.69 34.05
CA THR A 742 29.76 7.71 35.09
C THR A 742 29.69 6.41 35.89
N ALA A 743 30.83 5.95 36.40
CA ALA A 743 30.91 5.02 37.52
C ALA A 743 31.53 5.79 38.70
N SER A 744 30.73 6.15 39.70
CA SER A 744 31.21 7.03 40.77
C SER A 744 31.81 6.25 41.95
N GLN A 745 32.85 6.82 42.56
CA GLN A 745 33.39 6.37 43.85
C GLN A 745 32.28 6.23 44.91
N GLU A 746 31.23 7.03 44.79
CA GLU A 746 30.05 7.05 45.64
C GLU A 746 29.20 5.77 45.49
N GLN A 747 29.01 5.25 44.27
CA GLN A 747 28.34 3.97 44.03
C GLN A 747 29.10 2.79 44.67
N VAL A 748 30.43 2.76 44.54
CA VAL A 748 31.27 1.77 45.23
C VAL A 748 31.20 1.94 46.75
N THR A 749 31.15 3.18 47.25
CA THR A 749 31.03 3.45 48.69
C THR A 749 29.67 3.01 49.24
N GLN A 750 28.57 3.26 48.52
CA GLN A 750 27.23 2.77 48.85
C GLN A 750 27.17 1.24 48.79
N ALA A 751 27.77 0.61 47.79
CA ALA A 751 27.83 -0.85 47.68
C ALA A 751 28.67 -1.47 48.82
N LYS A 752 29.82 -0.88 49.19
CA LYS A 752 30.61 -1.29 50.37
C LYS A 752 29.83 -1.14 51.67
N ALA A 753 29.15 -0.01 51.86
CA ALA A 753 28.30 0.22 53.04
C ALA A 753 27.15 -0.79 53.11
N LYS A 754 26.52 -1.13 51.97
CA LYS A 754 25.45 -2.13 51.89
C LYS A 754 25.95 -3.53 52.19
N VAL A 755 27.12 -3.93 51.65
CA VAL A 755 27.77 -5.20 52.00
C VAL A 755 28.10 -5.24 53.49
N ALA A 756 28.78 -4.24 54.04
CA ALA A 756 29.14 -4.21 55.47
C ALA A 756 27.91 -4.22 56.40
N SER A 757 26.83 -3.52 56.01
CA SER A 757 25.55 -3.56 56.73
C SER A 757 24.94 -4.97 56.70
N LEU A 758 24.88 -5.61 55.53
CA LEU A 758 24.35 -6.97 55.38
C LEU A 758 25.23 -8.01 56.06
N GLU A 759 26.57 -7.88 56.06
CA GLU A 759 27.46 -8.73 56.85
C GLU A 759 27.20 -8.59 58.35
N THR A 760 26.94 -7.37 58.82
CA THR A 760 26.57 -7.10 60.22
C THR A 760 25.22 -7.73 60.57
N GLN A 761 24.23 -7.61 59.69
CA GLN A 761 22.89 -8.21 59.87
C GLN A 761 22.95 -9.75 59.83
N VAL A 762 23.64 -10.34 58.85
CA VAL A 762 23.92 -11.79 58.77
C VAL A 762 24.60 -12.27 60.04
N LYS A 763 25.61 -11.55 60.54
CA LYS A 763 26.34 -11.93 61.76
C LYS A 763 25.46 -11.81 63.01
N ALA A 764 24.61 -10.79 63.10
CA ALA A 764 23.65 -10.64 64.20
C ALA A 764 22.62 -11.78 64.22
N VAL A 765 22.06 -12.13 63.06
CA VAL A 765 21.14 -13.27 62.92
C VAL A 765 21.85 -14.60 63.16
N GLN A 766 23.11 -14.77 62.74
CA GLN A 766 23.93 -15.94 63.08
C GLN A 766 24.18 -16.06 64.59
N SER A 767 24.50 -14.97 65.28
CA SER A 767 24.65 -14.94 66.74
C SER A 767 23.33 -15.27 67.44
N LYS A 768 22.21 -14.67 67.02
CA LYS A 768 20.89 -14.95 67.60
C LYS A 768 20.42 -16.38 67.31
N LEU A 769 20.71 -16.91 66.12
CA LEU A 769 20.45 -18.30 65.77
C LEU A 769 21.32 -19.26 66.60
N ALA A 770 22.58 -18.89 66.89
CA ALA A 770 23.44 -19.66 67.78
C ALA A 770 22.89 -19.66 69.22
N GLU A 771 22.46 -18.52 69.75
CA GLU A 771 21.80 -18.40 71.07
C GLU A 771 20.50 -19.22 71.16
N LEU A 772 19.66 -19.18 70.13
CA LEU A 772 18.42 -19.96 70.08
C LEU A 772 18.66 -21.47 69.92
N LYS A 773 19.76 -21.87 69.27
CA LYS A 773 20.18 -23.27 69.12
C LYS A 773 20.95 -23.83 70.32
N VAL A 774 21.25 -23.04 71.35
CA VAL A 774 21.73 -23.58 72.63
C VAL A 774 20.58 -24.36 73.29
N PRO A 775 20.73 -25.67 73.57
CA PRO A 775 19.75 -26.42 74.34
C PRO A 775 19.57 -25.78 75.73
N ASP A 776 18.35 -25.75 76.24
CA ASP A 776 18.05 -25.16 77.56
C ASP A 776 18.43 -26.12 78.71
N ASP A 777 19.71 -26.49 78.76
CA ASP A 777 20.32 -27.34 79.79
C ASP A 777 21.03 -26.47 80.85
N THR A 778 20.21 -25.78 81.64
CA THR A 778 20.59 -25.38 83.00
C THR A 778 19.53 -25.92 83.97
N ALA A 779 19.82 -26.82 84.91
CA ALA A 779 21.06 -27.50 85.28
C ALA A 779 20.72 -28.86 85.94
N PRO A 780 21.69 -29.78 86.18
CA PRO A 780 22.28 -29.85 87.53
C PRO A 780 23.78 -30.32 87.55
N THR A 781 24.66 -29.65 88.31
CA THR A 781 25.18 -30.01 89.67
C THR A 781 26.58 -30.64 89.69
N THR A 782 27.47 -30.03 90.49
CA THR A 782 28.56 -30.73 91.18
C THR A 782 28.05 -31.42 92.45
N ASP A 783 28.77 -32.48 92.80
CA ASP A 783 28.58 -33.48 93.87
C ASP A 783 28.08 -33.00 95.28
N SER A 784 27.37 -33.92 95.96
CA SER A 784 27.10 -34.04 97.42
C SER A 784 26.33 -32.93 98.17
N THR A 785 25.35 -33.17 99.04
CA THR A 785 24.54 -34.38 99.38
C THR A 785 23.31 -33.95 100.20
N ALA A 786 22.09 -34.31 99.75
CA ALA A 786 20.84 -34.73 100.47
C ALA A 786 20.38 -34.08 101.83
N PRO A 787 19.06 -34.10 102.20
CA PRO A 787 17.84 -34.44 101.43
C PRO A 787 16.61 -33.49 101.62
N SER A 788 15.54 -33.78 100.85
CA SER A 788 14.10 -33.56 101.13
C SER A 788 13.42 -32.24 100.70
N GLY A 789 12.28 -32.34 100.00
CA GLY A 789 11.26 -31.27 99.96
C GLY A 789 10.60 -30.92 98.60
N SER A 790 9.69 -31.77 98.12
CA SER A 790 8.45 -31.45 97.35
C SER A 790 8.39 -30.37 96.22
N ASP A 791 8.07 -30.87 95.02
CA ASP A 791 7.00 -30.43 94.09
C ASP A 791 7.05 -29.05 93.37
N GLY A 792 6.71 -29.06 92.06
CA GLY A 792 6.58 -27.87 91.21
C GLY A 792 7.14 -28.01 89.79
N GLY A 793 6.28 -28.28 88.80
CA GLY A 793 6.68 -28.45 87.39
C GLY A 793 7.10 -27.15 86.69
N LYS A 794 7.92 -27.27 85.63
CA LYS A 794 8.39 -26.14 84.80
C LYS A 794 8.24 -26.45 83.31
N VAL A 795 7.73 -25.48 82.55
CA VAL A 795 7.35 -25.60 81.13
C VAL A 795 8.58 -25.58 80.22
N LEU A 796 8.65 -26.50 79.25
CA LEU A 796 9.60 -26.45 78.14
C LEU A 796 9.13 -25.44 77.09
N ILE A 797 9.99 -24.47 76.74
CA ILE A 797 9.69 -23.46 75.72
C ILE A 797 10.17 -23.98 74.36
N ASP A 798 9.24 -24.25 73.45
CA ASP A 798 9.57 -24.66 72.09
C ASP A 798 10.09 -23.47 71.25
N LYS A 799 11.42 -23.42 71.06
CA LYS A 799 12.11 -22.41 70.23
C LYS A 799 12.10 -22.74 68.73
N SER A 800 11.56 -23.89 68.29
CA SER A 800 11.68 -24.36 66.89
C SER A 800 11.14 -23.37 65.86
N ALA A 801 10.04 -22.68 66.17
CA ALA A 801 9.47 -21.67 65.28
C ALA A 801 10.36 -20.41 65.15
N GLU A 802 11.01 -19.97 66.23
CA GLU A 802 11.91 -18.82 66.21
C GLU A 802 13.25 -19.17 65.55
N ILE A 803 13.75 -20.40 65.76
CA ILE A 803 14.89 -20.96 65.02
C ILE A 803 14.60 -20.98 63.52
N ALA A 804 13.47 -21.53 63.09
CA ALA A 804 13.08 -21.58 61.67
C ALA A 804 12.89 -20.17 61.06
N ALA A 805 12.38 -19.22 61.84
CA ALA A 805 12.29 -17.81 61.42
C ALA A 805 13.67 -17.19 61.23
N GLN A 806 14.60 -17.38 62.17
CA GLN A 806 15.99 -16.89 62.07
C GLN A 806 16.79 -17.62 60.97
N GLU A 807 16.54 -18.90 60.68
CA GLU A 807 17.15 -19.61 59.55
C GLU A 807 16.64 -19.07 58.20
N LYS A 808 15.35 -18.77 58.10
CA LYS A 808 14.77 -18.14 56.90
C LYS A 808 15.29 -16.71 56.70
N GLU A 809 15.39 -15.94 57.79
CA GLU A 809 15.97 -14.60 57.78
C GLU A 809 17.46 -14.64 57.40
N LEU A 810 18.22 -15.59 57.95
CA LEU A 810 19.61 -15.83 57.60
C LEU A 810 19.78 -16.19 56.13
N ALA A 811 18.95 -17.09 55.59
CA ALA A 811 18.97 -17.45 54.18
C ALA A 811 18.66 -16.25 53.26
N ALA A 812 17.66 -15.44 53.63
CA ALA A 812 17.31 -14.23 52.89
C ALA A 812 18.43 -13.18 52.92
N LEU A 813 18.98 -12.88 54.09
CA LEU A 813 20.10 -11.94 54.25
C LEU A 813 21.39 -12.46 53.59
N THR A 814 21.64 -13.77 53.58
CA THR A 814 22.78 -14.38 52.88
C THR A 814 22.63 -14.26 51.36
N GLY A 815 21.40 -14.43 50.83
CA GLY A 815 21.09 -14.15 49.42
C GLY A 815 21.36 -12.68 49.07
N GLN A 816 20.76 -11.75 49.82
CA GLN A 816 20.97 -10.31 49.64
C GLN A 816 22.44 -9.90 49.80
N LEU A 817 23.19 -10.55 50.69
CA LEU A 817 24.62 -10.30 50.88
C LEU A 817 25.43 -10.77 49.67
N ASN A 818 25.12 -11.93 49.09
CA ASN A 818 25.78 -12.42 47.88
C ASN A 818 25.46 -11.52 46.67
N GLU A 819 24.22 -11.07 46.53
CA GLU A 819 23.82 -10.07 45.52
C GLU A 819 24.54 -8.74 45.74
N ALA A 820 24.62 -8.25 46.98
CA ALA A 820 25.33 -7.02 47.31
C ALA A 820 26.85 -7.14 47.07
N LYS A 821 27.44 -8.31 47.30
CA LYS A 821 28.86 -8.59 46.98
C LYS A 821 29.11 -8.60 45.49
N GLN A 822 28.26 -9.23 44.69
CA GLN A 822 28.33 -9.18 43.22
C GLN A 822 28.12 -7.75 42.70
N ALA A 823 27.18 -6.99 43.27
CA ALA A 823 26.96 -5.59 42.93
C ALA A 823 28.15 -4.69 43.31
N LEU A 824 28.79 -4.95 44.46
CA LEU A 824 30.02 -4.29 44.85
C LEU A 824 31.19 -4.64 43.92
N GLU A 825 31.33 -5.90 43.53
CA GLU A 825 32.38 -6.35 42.61
C GLU A 825 32.18 -5.74 41.22
N ALA A 826 30.94 -5.73 40.71
CA ALA A 826 30.58 -5.06 39.47
C ALA A 826 30.82 -3.54 39.52
N ALA A 827 30.41 -2.86 40.61
CA ALA A 827 30.65 -1.42 40.78
C ALA A 827 32.14 -1.10 40.94
N SER A 828 32.91 -1.94 41.65
CA SER A 828 34.36 -1.77 41.81
C SER A 828 35.10 -2.01 40.51
N LYS A 829 34.66 -2.98 39.70
CA LYS A 829 35.17 -3.22 38.35
C LYS A 829 34.88 -2.02 37.44
N ALA A 830 33.62 -1.57 37.40
CA ALA A 830 33.22 -0.41 36.59
C ALA A 830 33.97 0.88 36.98
N LEU A 831 34.26 1.08 38.27
CA LEU A 831 35.11 2.19 38.75
C LEU A 831 36.57 2.02 38.32
N ASN A 832 37.14 0.81 38.43
CA ASN A 832 38.53 0.53 38.05
C ASN A 832 38.76 0.59 36.53
N GLU A 833 37.72 0.38 35.72
CA GLU A 833 37.75 0.44 34.26
C GLU A 833 37.35 1.84 33.72
N ALA A 834 36.80 2.72 34.56
CA ALA A 834 36.43 4.08 34.18
C ALA A 834 37.66 5.00 34.13
N LYS A 835 38.02 5.46 32.92
CA LYS A 835 39.06 6.49 32.73
C LYS A 835 38.69 7.75 33.49
N THR A 836 39.62 8.28 34.27
CA THR A 836 39.44 9.55 34.99
C THR A 836 39.31 10.73 34.03
N PRO A 837 38.71 11.86 34.45
CA PRO A 837 38.69 13.09 33.64
C PRO A 837 40.10 13.58 33.24
N ALA A 838 41.13 13.26 34.04
CA ALA A 838 42.52 13.56 33.71
C ALA A 838 43.05 12.66 32.59
N GLU A 839 42.74 11.36 32.61
CA GLU A 839 43.11 10.42 31.54
C GLU A 839 42.34 10.69 30.25
N ILE A 840 41.04 10.98 30.34
CA ILE A 840 40.23 11.42 29.18
C ILE A 840 40.83 12.71 28.59
N LYS A 841 41.24 13.66 29.42
CA LYS A 841 41.93 14.88 28.95
C LYS A 841 43.28 14.58 28.30
N VAL A 842 44.10 13.70 28.88
CA VAL A 842 45.42 13.32 28.30
C VAL A 842 45.24 12.56 26.98
N GLU A 843 44.26 11.66 26.90
CA GLU A 843 43.89 10.95 25.68
C GLU A 843 43.38 11.92 24.60
N ALA A 844 42.52 12.88 24.96
CA ALA A 844 42.04 13.94 24.07
C ALA A 844 43.18 14.88 23.61
N ASP A 845 44.05 15.32 24.52
CA ASP A 845 45.24 16.15 24.20
C ASP A 845 46.22 15.40 23.28
N ASN A 846 46.34 14.09 23.43
CA ASN A 846 47.15 13.24 22.54
C ASN A 846 46.47 13.02 21.19
N GLN A 847 45.16 12.76 21.18
CA GLN A 847 44.38 12.63 19.95
C GLN A 847 44.33 13.96 19.17
N GLN A 848 44.35 15.10 19.84
CA GLN A 848 44.49 16.42 19.20
C GLN A 848 45.85 16.57 18.48
N LYS A 849 46.94 15.99 19.03
CA LYS A 849 48.25 15.92 18.33
C LYS A 849 48.22 14.96 17.15
N VAL A 850 47.44 13.86 17.23
CA VAL A 850 47.21 12.95 16.09
C VAL A 850 46.44 13.68 14.98
N ILE A 851 45.39 14.43 15.33
CA ILE A 851 44.65 15.27 14.38
C ILE A 851 45.56 16.33 13.75
N ALA A 852 46.41 17.01 14.53
CA ALA A 852 47.33 18.01 13.99
C ALA A 852 48.30 17.40 12.95
N LYS A 853 48.85 16.21 13.22
CA LYS A 853 49.69 15.46 12.26
C LYS A 853 48.91 14.98 11.03
N ALA A 854 47.68 14.50 11.22
CA ALA A 854 46.83 14.07 10.11
C ALA A 854 46.37 15.25 9.23
N GLN A 855 46.15 16.43 9.84
CA GLN A 855 45.82 17.66 9.13
C GLN A 855 47.03 18.14 8.32
N GLU A 856 48.23 18.15 8.91
CA GLU A 856 49.48 18.46 8.20
C GLU A 856 49.73 17.50 7.01
N ALA A 857 49.43 16.21 7.17
CA ALA A 857 49.52 15.21 6.10
C ALA A 857 48.47 15.46 4.99
N PHE A 858 47.23 15.76 5.36
CA PHE A 858 46.15 16.09 4.42
C PHE A 858 46.45 17.39 3.65
N ASP A 859 46.93 18.44 4.32
CA ASP A 859 47.24 19.72 3.69
C ASP A 859 48.39 19.55 2.66
N LYS A 860 49.42 18.76 2.99
CA LYS A 860 50.50 18.41 2.05
C LYS A 860 50.02 17.57 0.86
N ALA A 861 49.19 16.55 1.10
CA ALA A 861 48.61 15.73 0.04
C ALA A 861 47.70 16.56 -0.88
N LYS A 862 46.90 17.47 -0.30
CA LYS A 862 46.07 18.42 -1.04
C LYS A 862 46.91 19.40 -1.87
N GLU A 863 47.94 20.02 -1.29
CA GLU A 863 48.79 20.95 -2.02
C GLU A 863 49.49 20.25 -3.21
N LYS A 864 49.93 18.99 -3.02
CA LYS A 864 50.51 18.20 -4.11
C LYS A 864 49.47 17.89 -5.19
N LYS A 865 48.25 17.45 -4.80
CA LYS A 865 47.15 17.20 -5.73
C LYS A 865 46.77 18.45 -6.53
N ASP A 866 46.50 19.57 -5.87
CA ASP A 866 46.09 20.82 -6.52
C ASP A 866 47.12 21.29 -7.56
N LYS A 867 48.43 21.12 -7.28
CA LYS A 867 49.51 21.42 -8.23
C LYS A 867 49.53 20.47 -9.43
N VAL A 868 49.37 19.16 -9.20
CA VAL A 868 49.35 18.15 -10.27
C VAL A 868 48.12 18.32 -11.15
N ASP A 869 46.93 18.51 -10.57
CA ASP A 869 45.67 18.78 -11.29
C ASP A 869 45.79 20.03 -12.18
N ALA A 870 46.38 21.11 -11.66
CA ALA A 870 46.62 22.34 -12.42
C ALA A 870 47.55 22.14 -13.63
N LYS A 871 48.55 21.25 -13.53
CA LYS A 871 49.42 20.87 -14.66
C LYS A 871 48.72 19.93 -15.63
N THR A 872 47.97 18.93 -15.14
CA THR A 872 47.16 18.02 -15.96
C THR A 872 46.17 18.79 -16.85
N ALA A 873 45.51 19.82 -16.32
CA ALA A 873 44.61 20.69 -17.08
C ALA A 873 45.29 21.47 -18.23
N LEU A 874 46.61 21.65 -18.19
CA LEU A 874 47.37 22.29 -19.28
C LEU A 874 47.69 21.30 -20.41
N LEU A 875 47.70 19.99 -20.16
CA LEU A 875 47.98 18.97 -21.18
C LEU A 875 46.91 18.95 -22.29
N ALA A 876 45.68 19.34 -21.98
CA ALA A 876 44.58 19.45 -22.93
C ALA A 876 44.65 20.71 -23.85
N LYS A 877 45.59 21.63 -23.59
CA LYS A 877 45.73 22.87 -24.39
C LYS A 877 46.59 22.61 -25.63
N VAL A 878 45.95 22.05 -26.65
CA VAL A 878 46.57 21.67 -27.92
C VAL A 878 46.03 22.46 -29.12
N THR A 879 46.80 22.49 -30.20
CA THR A 879 46.42 22.97 -31.54
C THR A 879 45.49 21.96 -32.25
N GLU A 880 44.96 22.33 -33.42
CA GLU A 880 44.13 21.45 -34.26
C GLU A 880 44.83 20.11 -34.63
N ASN A 881 46.16 20.10 -34.68
CA ASN A 881 46.96 18.88 -34.95
C ASN A 881 47.20 18.03 -33.68
N GLY A 882 46.71 18.46 -32.52
CA GLY A 882 46.95 17.83 -31.22
C GLY A 882 48.35 18.08 -30.65
N GLU A 883 49.00 19.18 -31.03
CA GLU A 883 50.31 19.60 -30.51
C GLU A 883 50.12 20.63 -29.39
N LEU A 884 50.91 20.63 -28.31
CA LEU A 884 50.79 21.62 -27.24
C LEU A 884 51.00 23.05 -27.75
N THR A 885 50.15 23.99 -27.31
CA THR A 885 50.39 25.42 -27.61
C THR A 885 51.65 25.91 -26.91
N LYS A 886 52.25 27.00 -27.42
CA LYS A 886 53.48 27.57 -26.86
C LYS A 886 53.30 28.05 -25.42
N GLU A 887 52.12 28.54 -25.09
CA GLU A 887 51.71 29.01 -23.76
C GLU A 887 51.57 27.81 -22.81
N ALA A 888 50.93 26.73 -23.27
CA ALA A 888 50.80 25.48 -22.52
C ALA A 888 52.17 24.86 -22.22
N LEU A 889 53.01 24.71 -23.25
CA LEU A 889 54.38 24.24 -23.13
C LEU A 889 55.18 25.05 -22.10
N THR A 890 55.11 26.38 -22.16
CA THR A 890 55.82 27.25 -21.22
C THR A 890 55.30 27.09 -19.79
N ALA A 891 53.98 26.99 -19.59
CA ALA A 891 53.36 26.81 -18.28
C ALA A 891 53.61 25.41 -17.68
N LEU A 892 53.87 24.41 -18.52
CA LEU A 892 54.33 23.06 -18.17
C LEU A 892 55.83 23.00 -17.84
N GLY A 893 56.56 24.12 -17.84
CA GLY A 893 58.02 24.11 -17.64
C GLY A 893 58.78 23.46 -18.80
N GLY A 894 58.16 23.38 -19.98
CA GLY A 894 58.74 22.83 -21.19
C GLY A 894 59.51 23.87 -22.00
N LYS A 895 60.63 23.44 -22.59
CA LYS A 895 61.53 24.27 -23.39
C LYS A 895 62.01 23.51 -24.63
N VAL A 896 61.77 24.08 -25.81
CA VAL A 896 62.32 23.58 -27.09
C VAL A 896 63.51 24.46 -27.48
N THR A 897 64.61 23.83 -27.86
CA THR A 897 65.81 24.50 -28.36
C THR A 897 66.31 23.83 -29.64
N ILE A 898 66.84 24.64 -30.55
CA ILE A 898 67.54 24.21 -31.76
C ILE A 898 68.93 24.83 -31.70
N SER A 899 69.98 24.03 -31.92
CA SER A 899 71.36 24.51 -31.90
C SER A 899 71.66 25.51 -33.03
N ALA A 900 72.70 26.33 -32.86
CA ALA A 900 73.05 27.39 -33.82
C ALA A 900 73.43 26.89 -35.23
N ASP A 901 73.81 25.62 -35.37
CA ASP A 901 74.04 24.94 -36.65
C ASP A 901 72.74 24.47 -37.34
N GLY A 902 71.59 24.53 -36.65
CA GLY A 902 70.30 24.06 -37.13
C GLY A 902 70.11 22.54 -37.11
N GLN A 903 71.04 21.80 -36.47
CA GLN A 903 71.20 20.36 -36.65
C GLN A 903 70.78 19.52 -35.42
N THR A 904 70.83 20.09 -34.21
CA THR A 904 70.43 19.42 -32.96
C THR A 904 69.17 20.06 -32.40
N VAL A 905 68.14 19.24 -32.15
CA VAL A 905 66.92 19.59 -31.43
C VAL A 905 67.03 19.05 -30.01
N THR A 906 66.68 19.86 -29.01
CA THR A 906 66.47 19.40 -27.63
C THR A 906 65.14 19.93 -27.11
N VAL A 907 64.25 19.02 -26.73
CA VAL A 907 63.02 19.29 -25.99
C VAL A 907 63.27 18.89 -24.54
N ASP A 908 63.12 19.80 -23.61
CA ASP A 908 63.27 19.55 -22.17
C ASP A 908 61.97 19.91 -21.43
N ILE A 909 61.57 19.10 -20.45
CA ILE A 909 60.50 19.43 -19.50
C ILE A 909 61.06 19.17 -18.11
N SER A 910 61.09 20.19 -17.26
CA SER A 910 61.77 20.15 -15.96
C SER A 910 60.98 20.91 -14.88
N ASP A 911 59.81 20.37 -14.53
CA ASP A 911 58.91 20.86 -13.48
C ASP A 911 58.27 19.67 -12.74
N GLU A 912 58.41 19.63 -11.41
CA GLU A 912 58.07 18.46 -10.57
C GLU A 912 56.60 18.06 -10.69
N ALA A 913 55.68 19.01 -10.57
CA ALA A 913 54.23 18.76 -10.70
C ALA A 913 53.84 18.36 -12.12
N THR A 914 54.57 18.83 -13.13
CA THR A 914 54.37 18.44 -14.53
C THR A 914 54.84 17.02 -14.78
N MET A 915 55.97 16.60 -14.22
CA MET A 915 56.45 15.22 -14.39
C MET A 915 55.54 14.21 -13.67
N GLU A 916 55.01 14.56 -12.49
CA GLU A 916 53.96 13.78 -11.80
C GLU A 916 52.66 13.70 -12.61
N ALA A 917 52.25 14.79 -13.27
CA ALA A 917 51.09 14.80 -14.18
C ALA A 917 51.34 14.00 -15.47
N LEU A 918 52.59 13.90 -15.93
CA LEU A 918 52.96 13.18 -17.16
C LEU A 918 53.20 11.68 -16.95
N LYS A 919 53.23 11.15 -15.72
CA LYS A 919 53.39 9.70 -15.47
C LYS A 919 52.37 8.86 -16.25
N GLY A 920 52.87 7.99 -17.13
CA GLY A 920 52.06 7.15 -18.03
C GLY A 920 51.70 7.79 -19.37
N TYR A 921 51.82 9.10 -19.54
CA TYR A 921 51.62 9.75 -20.84
C TYR A 921 52.81 9.48 -21.76
N THR A 922 52.53 9.42 -23.06
CA THR A 922 53.53 9.42 -24.12
C THR A 922 53.89 10.86 -24.49
N VAL A 923 55.13 11.25 -24.22
CA VAL A 923 55.72 12.51 -24.70
C VAL A 923 56.27 12.28 -26.11
N SER A 924 55.77 13.02 -27.09
CA SER A 924 56.15 12.90 -28.50
C SER A 924 56.78 14.19 -29.02
N ALA A 925 58.09 14.21 -29.25
CA ALA A 925 58.76 15.29 -29.96
C ALA A 925 58.61 15.08 -31.47
N ILE A 926 57.99 16.04 -32.15
CA ILE A 926 57.73 16.01 -33.60
C ILE A 926 58.70 16.98 -34.26
N ILE A 927 59.59 16.47 -35.11
CA ILE A 927 60.63 17.25 -35.79
C ILE A 927 60.35 17.25 -37.30
N TYR A 928 59.88 18.38 -37.81
CA TYR A 928 59.66 18.59 -39.24
C TYR A 928 60.99 18.92 -39.92
N ALA A 929 61.34 18.15 -40.95
CA ALA A 929 62.63 18.22 -41.62
C ALA A 929 62.50 18.14 -43.14
N LYS A 930 63.56 18.57 -43.83
CA LYS A 930 63.73 18.40 -45.28
C LYS A 930 65.21 18.23 -45.63
N ILE A 931 65.49 17.77 -46.84
CA ILE A 931 66.87 17.75 -47.36
C ILE A 931 67.33 19.19 -47.62
N LYS A 932 68.52 19.53 -47.14
CA LYS A 932 69.12 20.87 -47.17
C LYS A 932 69.62 21.25 -48.56
N ASP A 933 70.28 20.30 -49.23
CA ASP A 933 70.78 20.38 -50.59
C ASP A 933 70.82 18.97 -51.20
N VAL A 934 70.09 18.77 -52.29
CA VAL A 934 70.02 17.48 -52.99
C VAL A 934 71.32 17.17 -53.75
N THR A 935 72.08 18.19 -54.15
CA THR A 935 73.34 18.03 -54.90
C THR A 935 74.50 17.60 -54.02
N ALA A 936 74.42 17.83 -52.70
CA ALA A 936 75.37 17.35 -51.72
C ALA A 936 75.26 15.84 -51.41
N LEU A 937 74.21 15.17 -51.92
CA LEU A 937 73.96 13.76 -51.66
C LEU A 937 74.89 12.83 -52.47
N LYS A 938 75.38 11.77 -51.82
CA LYS A 938 76.25 10.75 -52.41
C LYS A 938 75.45 9.48 -52.73
N ASP A 939 76.00 8.58 -53.55
CA ASP A 939 75.37 7.29 -53.89
C ASP A 939 74.90 6.47 -52.67
N VAL A 940 75.64 6.52 -51.56
CA VAL A 940 75.25 5.91 -50.28
C VAL A 940 73.92 6.45 -49.75
N HIS A 941 73.60 7.74 -49.91
CA HIS A 941 72.31 8.30 -49.44
C HIS A 941 71.13 7.83 -50.31
N PHE A 942 71.34 7.56 -51.60
CA PHE A 942 70.29 7.07 -52.51
C PHE A 942 70.04 5.55 -52.38
N LYS A 943 71.03 4.80 -51.91
CA LYS A 943 70.96 3.34 -51.73
C LYS A 943 70.64 2.96 -50.28
N ASP A 944 71.48 3.42 -49.36
CA ASP A 944 71.48 3.02 -47.95
C ASP A 944 70.69 4.00 -47.07
N GLY A 945 70.37 5.19 -47.59
CA GLY A 945 69.51 6.20 -46.96
C GLY A 945 70.25 7.10 -45.98
N ILE A 946 69.57 8.17 -45.55
CA ILE A 946 69.99 9.02 -44.44
C ILE A 946 69.44 8.39 -43.15
N LEU A 947 70.34 7.95 -42.27
CA LEU A 947 69.99 7.33 -40.99
C LEU A 947 69.87 8.40 -39.90
N ASN A 948 68.90 8.23 -38.99
CA ASN A 948 68.70 9.15 -37.86
C ASN A 948 68.30 8.39 -36.58
N THR A 949 68.85 8.79 -35.42
CA THR A 949 68.63 8.16 -34.10
C THR A 949 68.59 9.23 -33.02
N ALA A 950 67.63 9.17 -32.10
CA ALA A 950 67.49 10.13 -31.01
C ALA A 950 67.84 9.51 -29.65
N GLU A 951 68.00 10.37 -28.63
CA GLU A 951 68.24 10.04 -27.24
C GLU A 951 67.10 10.61 -26.38
N VAL A 952 66.61 9.83 -25.41
CA VAL A 952 65.66 10.29 -24.38
C VAL A 952 66.29 10.05 -23.02
N GLN A 953 66.30 11.08 -22.19
CA GLN A 953 66.92 11.12 -20.89
C GLN A 953 65.87 11.51 -19.84
N PHE A 954 65.90 10.86 -18.68
CA PHE A 954 65.11 11.25 -17.51
C PHE A 954 66.01 11.84 -16.41
N ASN A 955 65.45 12.73 -15.58
CA ASN A 955 66.09 13.35 -14.41
C ASN A 955 67.39 14.12 -14.70
N HIS A 956 67.64 14.49 -15.96
CA HIS A 956 68.93 14.99 -16.46
C HIS A 956 70.14 14.07 -16.13
N ASP A 957 69.88 12.80 -15.79
CA ASP A 957 70.92 11.84 -15.39
C ASP A 957 71.60 11.24 -16.65
N PRO A 958 72.91 11.45 -16.86
CA PRO A 958 73.64 10.91 -18.02
C PRO A 958 73.93 9.40 -17.92
N SER A 959 73.48 8.71 -16.87
CA SER A 959 73.61 7.26 -16.74
C SER A 959 72.97 6.51 -17.91
N GLN A 960 73.52 5.35 -18.26
CA GLN A 960 72.94 4.47 -19.28
C GLN A 960 71.59 3.87 -18.85
N ASP A 961 71.23 4.00 -17.57
CA ASP A 961 69.96 3.54 -17.02
C ASP A 961 68.84 4.57 -17.23
N MET A 962 69.14 5.87 -17.11
CA MET A 962 68.18 6.97 -17.33
C MET A 962 68.26 7.61 -18.71
N THR A 963 69.33 7.38 -19.49
CA THR A 963 69.47 7.81 -20.89
C THR A 963 69.34 6.62 -21.85
N LYS A 964 68.32 6.63 -22.71
CA LYS A 964 68.01 5.56 -23.68
C LYS A 964 68.02 6.08 -25.11
N LYS A 965 68.63 5.32 -26.02
CA LYS A 965 68.57 5.58 -27.47
C LYS A 965 67.30 5.02 -28.07
N THR A 966 66.74 5.71 -29.06
CA THR A 966 65.68 5.16 -29.90
C THR A 966 66.24 4.09 -30.85
N ASN A 967 65.36 3.37 -31.53
CA ASN A 967 65.73 2.73 -32.78
C ASN A 967 66.24 3.76 -33.80
N THR A 968 67.04 3.31 -34.76
CA THR A 968 67.43 4.10 -35.93
C THR A 968 66.29 4.07 -36.96
N VAL A 969 66.05 5.20 -37.63
CA VAL A 969 65.14 5.32 -38.78
C VAL A 969 65.88 5.73 -40.04
N LYS A 970 65.32 5.42 -41.21
CA LYS A 970 65.95 5.63 -42.53
C LYS A 970 65.08 6.50 -43.43
N VAL A 971 65.67 7.52 -44.07
CA VAL A 971 65.01 8.33 -45.11
C VAL A 971 65.77 8.17 -46.43
N THR A 972 65.09 7.72 -47.49
CA THR A 972 65.72 7.43 -48.78
C THR A 972 65.16 8.34 -49.87
N PRO A 973 65.92 9.34 -50.37
CA PRO A 973 65.51 10.16 -51.50
C PRO A 973 65.60 9.38 -52.82
N PRO A 974 64.82 9.76 -53.86
CA PRO A 974 64.97 9.20 -55.20
C PRO A 974 66.28 9.66 -55.84
N LYS A 975 66.97 8.75 -56.54
CA LYS A 975 68.14 9.10 -57.36
C LYS A 975 67.67 9.89 -58.60
N PRO A 976 68.28 11.03 -58.94
CA PRO A 976 67.93 11.77 -60.15
C PRO A 976 68.10 10.91 -61.41
N GLU A 977 67.06 10.78 -62.24
CA GLU A 977 67.17 10.08 -63.52
C GLU A 977 68.00 10.91 -64.52
N GLY A 978 69.05 10.29 -65.07
CA GLY A 978 69.73 10.79 -66.27
C GLY A 978 68.92 10.48 -67.55
N PRO A 979 69.18 11.17 -68.66
CA PRO A 979 68.38 11.02 -69.89
C PRO A 979 68.50 9.61 -70.50
N LYS A 980 67.35 8.98 -70.78
CA LYS A 980 67.26 7.63 -71.36
C LYS A 980 67.57 7.61 -72.88
N PRO A 981 68.40 6.67 -73.37
CA PRO A 981 68.68 6.53 -74.80
C PRO A 981 67.61 5.71 -75.56
N GLN A 982 67.38 6.04 -76.84
CA GLN A 982 66.47 5.33 -77.76
C GLN A 982 67.16 4.14 -78.48
N THR A 983 66.39 3.17 -78.96
CA THR A 983 66.86 2.10 -79.87
C THR A 983 65.93 1.92 -81.10
N PRO A 984 66.47 1.72 -82.34
CA PRO A 984 65.66 1.56 -83.56
C PRO A 984 65.33 0.08 -83.92
N PRO A 985 64.47 -0.17 -84.94
CA PRO A 985 63.78 -1.45 -85.12
C PRO A 985 64.37 -2.39 -86.19
N THR A 986 63.91 -3.65 -86.20
CA THR A 986 64.06 -4.59 -87.32
C THR A 986 62.77 -5.38 -87.61
N GLY A 987 62.54 -5.68 -88.88
CA GLY A 987 61.53 -6.63 -89.35
C GLY A 987 61.71 -6.94 -90.84
N LYS A 988 61.40 -8.18 -91.26
CA LYS A 988 61.21 -8.57 -92.68
C LYS A 988 60.22 -9.72 -92.84
N THR A 989 59.26 -9.52 -93.75
CA THR A 989 58.44 -10.56 -94.45
C THR A 989 58.99 -10.70 -95.90
N PRO A 990 58.35 -11.23 -96.99
CA PRO A 990 56.92 -11.34 -97.39
C PRO A 990 56.58 -12.82 -97.84
N PRO A 991 55.66 -13.19 -98.77
CA PRO A 991 54.61 -12.42 -99.47
C PRO A 991 53.18 -13.03 -99.54
N LYS A 992 52.26 -12.24 -100.13
CA LYS A 992 50.80 -12.39 -100.36
C LYS A 992 50.45 -12.38 -101.86
N HIS A 993 49.29 -12.92 -102.28
CA HIS A 993 48.26 -12.37 -103.23
C HIS A 993 47.33 -13.47 -103.82
N PRO A 994 46.24 -13.20 -104.61
CA PRO A 994 45.28 -12.06 -104.72
C PRO A 994 43.78 -12.45 -104.37
N THR A 995 42.87 -11.65 -103.80
CA THR A 995 41.93 -10.60 -104.36
C THR A 995 41.09 -10.99 -105.61
N PRO A 996 39.76 -10.62 -105.76
CA PRO A 996 39.18 -9.27 -105.54
C PRO A 996 37.66 -9.10 -105.12
N LYS A 997 37.19 -7.82 -105.09
CA LYS A 997 35.83 -7.20 -104.91
C LYS A 997 35.33 -6.91 -103.47
N THR A 998 35.38 -5.68 -102.92
CA THR A 998 34.57 -4.41 -103.06
C THR A 998 33.19 -4.38 -102.39
N PRO A 999 32.65 -3.20 -101.98
CA PRO A 999 33.27 -1.91 -101.54
C PRO A 999 32.72 -1.41 -100.17
N GLY A 1000 33.23 -0.29 -99.63
CA GLY A 1000 32.79 0.27 -98.32
C GLY A 1000 32.17 1.67 -98.36
N LYS A 1001 31.69 2.15 -97.20
CA LYS A 1001 31.55 3.57 -96.81
C LYS A 1001 31.58 3.73 -95.26
N PRO A 1002 31.83 4.93 -94.69
CA PRO A 1002 32.43 5.07 -93.35
C PRO A 1002 31.77 6.16 -92.44
N VAL A 1003 32.48 6.54 -91.35
CA VAL A 1003 32.50 7.88 -90.68
C VAL A 1003 31.40 8.27 -89.66
N LEU A 1004 31.84 8.45 -88.38
CA LEU A 1004 31.74 9.60 -87.42
C LEU A 1004 30.47 10.49 -87.32
N PRO A 1005 30.34 11.39 -86.31
CA PRO A 1005 31.07 11.61 -85.03
C PRO A 1005 30.12 11.43 -83.80
N ARG A 1006 30.45 11.59 -82.50
CA ARG A 1006 31.50 12.29 -81.70
C ARG A 1006 31.32 13.80 -81.42
N THR A 1007 30.53 14.12 -80.39
CA THR A 1007 30.65 15.22 -79.39
C THR A 1007 29.69 14.83 -78.26
N GLY A 1008 29.95 15.02 -76.95
CA GLY A 1008 30.36 16.22 -76.23
C GLY A 1008 29.24 16.50 -75.19
N ASP A 1009 29.41 17.17 -74.05
CA ASP A 1009 30.55 17.87 -73.47
C ASP A 1009 30.26 18.05 -71.95
N THR A 1010 31.18 17.66 -71.05
CA THR A 1010 32.14 18.50 -70.27
C THR A 1010 31.56 19.43 -69.18
N THR A 1011 32.35 19.61 -68.10
CA THR A 1011 32.49 20.85 -67.27
C THR A 1011 31.29 21.28 -66.37
N SER A 1012 31.45 21.97 -65.23
CA SER A 1012 32.61 22.32 -64.37
C SER A 1012 32.16 22.98 -63.05
N LEU A 1013 33.01 22.90 -62.01
CA LEU A 1013 33.27 23.86 -60.91
C LEU A 1013 32.15 24.60 -60.11
N ILE A 1014 32.32 24.55 -58.78
CA ILE A 1014 32.35 25.66 -57.80
C ILE A 1014 31.17 26.66 -57.74
N GLY A 1015 30.40 26.54 -56.64
CA GLY A 1015 30.36 27.53 -55.55
C GLY A 1015 29.76 28.93 -55.76
N ALA A 1016 28.72 29.25 -54.99
CA ALA A 1016 28.40 30.62 -54.57
C ALA A 1016 27.76 30.63 -53.17
N ALA A 1017 28.03 31.69 -52.41
CA ALA A 1017 27.69 31.82 -50.99
C ALA A 1017 26.38 32.62 -50.75
N ILE A 1018 25.81 32.41 -49.54
CA ILE A 1018 25.05 33.38 -48.72
C ILE A 1018 23.78 34.02 -49.33
N GLY A 1019 22.66 33.90 -48.59
CA GLY A 1019 21.71 35.01 -48.46
C GLY A 1019 20.29 34.66 -48.05
N THR A 1020 19.88 35.15 -46.86
CA THR A 1020 18.50 35.56 -46.46
C THR A 1020 17.40 34.46 -46.39
N LEU A 1021 16.35 34.53 -45.55
CA LEU A 1021 16.01 35.41 -44.42
C LEU A 1021 15.03 34.70 -43.43
N LEU A 1022 15.22 34.94 -42.12
CA LEU A 1022 14.23 35.09 -41.03
C LEU A 1022 12.86 34.33 -40.97
N LEU A 1023 12.65 33.73 -39.79
CA LEU A 1023 11.48 33.83 -38.88
C LEU A 1023 10.13 33.12 -39.14
N GLY A 1024 9.53 32.64 -38.03
CA GLY A 1024 8.07 32.51 -37.84
C GLY A 1024 7.60 31.09 -37.46
N LEU A 1025 7.79 30.60 -36.23
CA LEU A 1025 6.89 30.75 -35.06
C LEU A 1025 5.44 30.24 -35.27
N GLY A 1026 4.99 29.31 -34.40
CA GLY A 1026 3.58 28.91 -34.34
C GLY A 1026 3.28 27.64 -33.52
N PHE A 1027 3.44 27.70 -32.20
CA PHE A 1027 2.89 26.70 -31.26
C PHE A 1027 1.36 26.54 -31.40
N VAL A 1028 0.81 25.38 -31.01
CA VAL A 1028 -0.02 25.24 -29.77
C VAL A 1028 -0.33 23.77 -29.50
N GLU A 1029 -0.43 23.45 -28.22
CA GLU A 1029 -0.58 22.14 -27.60
C GLU A 1029 -1.89 22.11 -26.79
N LEU A 1030 -2.70 21.03 -26.83
CA LEU A 1030 -3.39 20.44 -25.64
C LEU A 1030 -4.28 19.19 -25.91
N LYS A 1031 -3.99 18.12 -25.16
CA LYS A 1031 -4.85 17.18 -24.40
C LYS A 1031 -6.29 16.75 -24.81
N ARG A 1032 -6.51 15.43 -24.61
CA ARG A 1032 -7.77 14.69 -24.25
C ARG A 1032 -8.83 14.60 -25.37
N LYS A 1033 -9.64 13.54 -25.51
CA LYS A 1033 -10.08 12.48 -24.55
C LYS A 1033 -10.65 11.24 -25.29
N GLU A 1034 -10.77 10.11 -24.55
CA GLU A 1034 -11.75 9.00 -24.74
C GLU A 1034 -11.83 8.20 -26.06
N SER A 1035 -11.39 6.93 -26.00
CA SER A 1035 -12.29 5.79 -25.69
C SER A 1035 -11.52 4.70 -24.94
#